data_AF-G4HM86-F1
#
_entry.id   AF-G4HM86-F1
#
_cell.length_a   1.000
_cell.length_b   1.000
_cell.length_c   1.000
_cell.angle_alpha   90.00
_cell.angle_beta   90.00
_cell.angle_gamma   90.00
#
_symmetry.space_group_name_H-M   'P 1'
#
loop_
_entity.id
_entity.type
_entity.pdbx_description
1 polymer ?
#
loop_
_entity_poly.entity_id
_entity_poly.type
_entity_poly.pdbx_seq_one_letter_code
_entity_poly.pdbx_strand_id
1 'polypeptide(L)'
;MIKGERTGILRGLRKMAVGALSSAVLLAALSIPAWGDAASEKRVLTIQSGSSKASVNGNAYEIAKPVVKQGVLMVPLSVFKKAFGTEIRLEGENRVRLLQGPHTVVLVIDNKTAWIDGKKVQLPAAPTMVSGTLMVPLRNVASGIGAKVTSAQGKLSISLTVTDKEEKSDEDAINTSNGKTRIGNSYYGWSINYPSWMMVGRGSDDESGTAFNDTAGRYYLEVHVTPQEVELDTDDLLEQLVKEVEASGDIVLHEEKVEAGALPYARIVSRDVDGVLWESRQYYDNMKLYELYFADAEAVHYRDMDKHAGLLGSFRTSYNGSDKSLKDISTVVNGLREAGNAEYGIRLMVPAGWQIDNREMLYGAEKQGYLSVSVTSAPTGANGTLAAWAQRLQDWFAESFVKDAYQIIGVTPVEISGVRGQVQEVRYTYGDKWITEYEVMVQKNGYRYYLEYAVPEGQEATAASWKKVLESVEIDYEAVPENFGRIGEEGFLTDKTRMSAKSSRTYRYHIDIPKYWEPVRDQFEQENIEYAFAGGRFELAVQQDTTAEYVVSQLKRYYNEAASVPGASLKLLGIEQTKVAGVPAVSFNVHQVKNGIEYTTRELVFENGGITYTIITTLNDANATEAQQAALERTLSSFEFVK
;
A
#
# COMPACT_ATOMS: atom_id res chain seq x y z
N MET A 1 -2.67 13.16 5.95
CA MET A 1 -2.45 11.98 6.82
C MET A 1 -2.60 10.64 6.09
N ILE A 2 -3.57 10.46 5.19
CA ILE A 2 -4.00 9.17 4.58
C ILE A 2 -2.90 8.33 3.87
N LYS A 3 -1.89 8.95 3.24
CA LYS A 3 -0.81 8.19 2.54
C LYS A 3 0.12 7.47 3.53
N GLY A 4 0.29 8.01 4.74
CA GLY A 4 1.05 7.39 5.82
C GLY A 4 0.34 6.16 6.40
N GLU A 5 -0.98 6.25 6.58
CA GLU A 5 -1.83 5.16 7.09
C GLU A 5 -1.93 4.01 6.08
N ARG A 6 -2.18 4.27 4.78
CA ARG A 6 -2.20 3.20 3.75
C ARG A 6 -0.87 2.44 3.66
N THR A 7 0.26 3.15 3.79
CA THR A 7 1.60 2.50 3.79
C THR A 7 1.84 1.71 5.09
N GLY A 8 1.27 2.15 6.21
CA GLY A 8 1.30 1.47 7.50
C GLY A 8 0.47 0.19 7.52
N ILE A 9 -0.76 0.24 6.99
CA ILE A 9 -1.70 -0.89 6.92
C ILE A 9 -1.17 -1.97 5.98
N LEU A 10 -0.70 -1.63 4.77
CA LEU A 10 -0.06 -2.61 3.88
C LEU A 10 1.22 -3.21 4.49
N ARG A 11 1.98 -2.43 5.29
CA ARG A 11 3.12 -2.97 6.07
C ARG A 11 2.65 -3.87 7.22
N GLY A 12 1.52 -3.58 7.86
CA GLY A 12 0.91 -4.39 8.91
C GLY A 12 0.33 -5.70 8.38
N LEU A 13 -0.38 -5.66 7.26
CA LEU A 13 -0.86 -6.81 6.50
C LEU A 13 0.31 -7.67 6.03
N ARG A 14 1.39 -7.07 5.52
CA ARG A 14 2.63 -7.79 5.21
C ARG A 14 3.25 -8.43 6.44
N LYS A 15 3.28 -7.77 7.60
CA LYS A 15 3.77 -8.39 8.84
C LYS A 15 2.89 -9.55 9.31
N MET A 16 1.58 -9.47 9.13
CA MET A 16 0.65 -10.58 9.44
C MET A 16 0.80 -11.72 8.44
N ALA A 17 0.92 -11.45 7.14
CA ALA A 17 1.12 -12.46 6.09
C ALA A 17 2.52 -13.12 6.18
N VAL A 18 3.57 -12.36 6.48
CA VAL A 18 4.92 -12.87 6.76
C VAL A 18 4.91 -13.79 8.00
N GLY A 19 4.03 -13.52 8.97
CA GLY A 19 3.75 -14.44 10.06
C GLY A 19 2.96 -15.66 9.58
N ALA A 20 1.87 -15.46 8.87
CA ALA A 20 0.92 -16.53 8.56
C ALA A 20 1.41 -17.54 7.53
N LEU A 21 1.95 -17.13 6.37
CA LEU A 21 2.63 -17.94 5.35
C LEU A 21 3.03 -16.98 4.21
N SER A 22 4.30 -17.02 3.84
CA SER A 22 5.05 -15.84 3.38
C SER A 22 4.91 -15.56 1.88
N SER A 23 4.32 -14.41 1.51
CA SER A 23 4.33 -13.85 0.14
C SER A 23 5.13 -12.54 0.09
N ALA A 24 6.28 -12.58 -0.58
CA ALA A 24 7.31 -11.55 -0.60
C ALA A 24 7.05 -10.38 -1.56
N VAL A 25 7.59 -9.23 -1.15
CA VAL A 25 7.78 -7.98 -1.92
C VAL A 25 8.99 -8.10 -2.84
N LEU A 26 8.90 -7.66 -4.10
CA LEU A 26 10.07 -7.47 -4.96
C LEU A 26 10.20 -6.03 -5.51
N LEU A 27 11.39 -5.47 -5.27
CA LEU A 27 11.94 -4.25 -5.90
C LEU A 27 12.61 -4.59 -7.25
N ALA A 28 12.50 -3.66 -8.19
CA ALA A 28 12.78 -3.82 -9.62
C ALA A 28 14.27 -3.77 -10.04
N ALA A 29 14.60 -4.50 -11.12
CA ALA A 29 15.40 -4.01 -12.26
C ALA A 29 15.18 -4.90 -13.52
N LEU A 30 14.93 -4.25 -14.67
CA LEU A 30 14.47 -4.82 -15.96
C LEU A 30 15.61 -5.33 -16.85
N SER A 31 15.33 -6.34 -17.69
CA SER A 31 15.30 -6.19 -19.17
C SER A 31 14.85 -7.47 -19.90
N ILE A 32 13.77 -7.40 -20.70
CA ILE A 32 13.39 -8.35 -21.77
C ILE A 32 12.77 -7.53 -22.94
N PRO A 33 12.90 -7.96 -24.21
CA PRO A 33 12.40 -7.24 -25.39
C PRO A 33 10.87 -7.42 -25.59
N ALA A 34 10.32 -6.57 -26.46
CA ALA A 34 8.90 -6.46 -26.77
C ALA A 34 8.47 -7.30 -28.00
N TRP A 35 7.20 -7.76 -28.01
CA TRP A 35 6.11 -7.47 -28.98
C TRP A 35 4.94 -8.45 -28.70
N GLY A 36 3.65 -8.10 -28.68
CA GLY A 36 2.93 -6.82 -28.82
C GLY A 36 1.46 -7.09 -29.14
N ASP A 37 0.53 -6.39 -28.48
CA ASP A 37 -0.81 -6.08 -29.02
C ASP A 37 -1.37 -4.81 -28.34
N ALA A 38 -2.02 -3.95 -29.13
CA ALA A 38 -2.49 -2.59 -28.85
C ALA A 38 -1.48 -1.70 -28.08
N ALA A 39 -0.61 -1.01 -28.82
CA ALA A 39 0.55 -0.30 -28.30
C ALA A 39 0.21 0.84 -27.32
N SER A 40 0.17 0.51 -26.02
CA SER A 40 0.49 1.47 -24.98
C SER A 40 1.98 1.82 -25.10
N GLU A 41 2.29 2.98 -25.68
CA GLU A 41 3.67 3.38 -25.90
C GLU A 41 4.22 3.93 -24.58
N LYS A 42 5.17 3.21 -23.97
CA LYS A 42 5.97 3.78 -22.89
C LYS A 42 6.87 4.86 -23.48
N ARG A 43 6.50 6.12 -23.28
CA ARG A 43 7.32 7.27 -23.65
C ARG A 43 8.27 7.60 -22.50
N VAL A 44 9.53 7.85 -22.84
CA VAL A 44 10.59 8.21 -21.91
C VAL A 44 11.21 9.53 -22.32
N LEU A 45 11.02 10.54 -21.48
CA LEU A 45 11.67 11.84 -21.55
C LEU A 45 12.96 11.81 -20.73
N THR A 46 14.09 12.06 -21.37
CA THR A 46 15.38 12.22 -20.68
C THR A 46 15.78 13.69 -20.69
N ILE A 47 16.06 14.23 -19.50
CA ILE A 47 16.50 15.61 -19.29
C ILE A 47 17.77 15.61 -18.44
N GLN A 48 18.71 16.49 -18.77
CA GLN A 48 19.91 16.75 -17.98
C GLN A 48 19.92 18.20 -17.50
N SER A 49 20.23 18.40 -16.22
CA SER A 49 20.33 19.73 -15.62
C SER A 49 21.36 20.58 -16.39
N GLY A 50 20.98 21.81 -16.75
CA GLY A 50 21.86 22.75 -17.47
C GLY A 50 22.12 22.44 -18.95
N SER A 51 21.49 21.41 -19.53
CA SER A 51 21.55 21.11 -20.98
C SER A 51 20.36 21.73 -21.72
N SER A 52 20.55 22.34 -22.88
CA SER A 52 19.43 22.74 -23.77
C SER A 52 18.87 21.56 -24.57
N LYS A 53 19.41 20.35 -24.39
CA LYS A 53 18.97 19.15 -25.11
C LYS A 53 18.20 18.21 -24.19
N ALA A 54 17.01 17.81 -24.63
CA ALA A 54 16.22 16.71 -24.08
C ALA A 54 16.03 15.64 -25.15
N SER A 55 15.57 14.44 -24.77
CA SER A 55 15.18 13.41 -25.73
C SER A 55 13.87 12.73 -25.34
N VAL A 56 13.00 12.46 -26.31
CA VAL A 56 11.86 11.55 -26.15
C VAL A 56 12.19 10.26 -26.87
N ASN A 57 12.15 9.12 -26.18
CA ASN A 57 12.45 7.80 -26.75
C ASN A 57 13.80 7.76 -27.53
N GLY A 58 14.80 8.50 -27.03
CA GLY A 58 16.14 8.60 -27.64
C GLY A 58 16.29 9.67 -28.73
N ASN A 59 15.19 10.24 -29.25
CA ASN A 59 15.23 11.31 -30.25
C ASN A 59 15.46 12.67 -29.58
N ALA A 60 16.62 13.27 -29.82
CA ALA A 60 17.01 14.53 -29.20
C ALA A 60 16.29 15.74 -29.81
N TYR A 61 15.97 16.72 -28.98
CA TYR A 61 15.41 18.01 -29.38
C TYR A 61 15.84 19.12 -28.42
N GLU A 62 15.82 20.35 -28.91
CA GLU A 62 16.15 21.53 -28.10
C GLU A 62 14.98 21.95 -27.19
N ILE A 63 15.32 22.33 -25.97
CA ILE A 63 14.45 22.86 -24.94
C ILE A 63 15.10 24.11 -24.33
N ALA A 64 14.28 24.99 -23.73
CA ALA A 64 14.84 26.01 -22.87
C ALA A 64 15.63 25.35 -21.72
N LYS A 65 16.78 25.93 -21.37
CA LYS A 65 17.74 25.34 -20.44
C LYS A 65 17.09 25.11 -19.07
N PRO A 66 16.99 23.86 -18.56
CA PRO A 66 16.55 23.60 -17.19
C PRO A 66 17.44 24.34 -16.18
N VAL A 67 16.82 24.89 -15.14
CA VAL A 67 17.52 25.67 -14.11
C VAL A 67 17.27 25.07 -12.73
N VAL A 68 18.25 25.15 -11.85
CA VAL A 68 18.05 24.78 -10.44
C VAL A 68 17.68 26.04 -9.65
N LYS A 69 16.49 26.06 -9.06
CA LYS A 69 16.00 27.14 -8.20
C LYS A 69 15.74 26.55 -6.81
N GLN A 70 16.45 27.04 -5.78
CA GLN A 70 16.32 26.56 -4.39
C GLN A 70 16.49 25.02 -4.25
N GLY A 71 17.46 24.43 -4.96
CA GLY A 71 17.69 22.97 -4.95
C GLY A 71 16.68 22.15 -5.75
N VAL A 72 15.68 22.78 -6.36
CA VAL A 72 14.66 22.14 -7.19
C VAL A 72 15.02 22.31 -8.67
N LEU A 73 15.00 21.22 -9.43
CA LEU A 73 15.15 21.29 -10.88
C LEU A 73 13.85 21.78 -11.54
N MET A 74 13.95 22.94 -12.18
CA MET A 74 12.90 23.58 -12.94
C MET A 74 13.09 23.28 -14.42
N VAL A 75 12.04 22.79 -15.08
CA VAL A 75 12.06 22.43 -16.51
C VAL A 75 11.00 23.21 -17.28
N PRO A 76 11.17 23.43 -18.59
CA PRO A 76 10.14 24.07 -19.40
C PRO A 76 8.87 23.24 -19.38
N LEU A 77 7.71 23.84 -19.11
CA LEU A 77 6.44 23.11 -19.06
C LEU A 77 6.11 22.38 -20.37
N SER A 78 6.52 22.93 -21.51
CA SER A 78 6.28 22.38 -22.85
C SER A 78 6.90 21.00 -23.09
N VAL A 79 7.86 20.57 -22.28
CA VAL A 79 8.48 19.24 -22.42
C VAL A 79 7.49 18.11 -22.16
N PHE A 80 6.49 18.32 -21.29
CA PHE A 80 5.47 17.31 -20.99
C PHE A 80 4.50 17.12 -22.16
N LYS A 81 4.04 18.21 -22.78
CA LYS A 81 3.25 18.15 -24.01
C LYS A 81 3.99 17.42 -25.12
N LYS A 82 5.28 17.75 -25.32
CA LYS A 82 6.10 17.15 -26.37
C LYS A 82 6.47 15.69 -26.10
N ALA A 83 6.66 15.31 -24.84
CA ALA A 83 7.04 13.95 -24.47
C ALA A 83 5.86 12.99 -24.32
N PHE A 84 4.72 13.47 -23.86
CA PHE A 84 3.63 12.62 -23.37
C PHE A 84 2.28 12.96 -23.98
N GLY A 85 2.19 14.01 -24.82
CA GLY A 85 0.93 14.49 -25.35
C GLY A 85 0.07 15.24 -24.34
N THR A 86 0.63 15.63 -23.19
CA THR A 86 -0.08 16.37 -22.14
C THR A 86 -0.74 17.62 -22.69
N GLU A 87 -2.05 17.74 -22.51
CA GLU A 87 -2.78 18.96 -22.87
C GLU A 87 -2.46 20.04 -21.84
N ILE A 88 -2.14 21.25 -22.29
CA ILE A 88 -1.80 22.39 -21.42
C ILE A 88 -2.74 23.54 -21.78
N ARG A 89 -3.48 24.03 -20.79
CA ARG A 89 -4.39 25.17 -20.91
C ARG A 89 -3.97 26.29 -19.95
N LEU A 90 -3.93 27.52 -20.42
CA LEU A 90 -3.84 28.71 -19.57
C LEU A 90 -5.26 29.15 -19.22
N GLU A 91 -5.58 29.23 -17.93
CA GLU A 91 -6.87 29.63 -17.38
C GLU A 91 -6.69 30.99 -16.68
N GLY A 92 -7.11 32.08 -17.32
CA GLY A 92 -6.85 33.43 -16.81
C GLY A 92 -5.41 33.90 -17.06
N GLU A 93 -4.85 34.73 -16.17
CA GLU A 93 -3.55 35.39 -16.39
C GLU A 93 -2.34 34.57 -15.94
N ASN A 94 -2.48 33.76 -14.88
CA ASN A 94 -1.34 33.10 -14.22
C ASN A 94 -1.59 31.63 -13.86
N ARG A 95 -2.74 31.05 -14.18
CA ARG A 95 -3.06 29.66 -13.80
C ARG A 95 -3.00 28.73 -15.02
N VAL A 96 -2.29 27.62 -14.88
CA VAL A 96 -1.99 26.68 -15.96
C VAL A 96 -2.43 25.28 -15.57
N ARG A 97 -3.35 24.71 -16.35
CA ARG A 97 -3.86 23.35 -16.18
C ARG A 97 -3.18 22.40 -17.15
N LEU A 98 -2.78 21.24 -16.66
CA LEU A 98 -2.29 20.10 -17.44
C LEU A 98 -3.29 18.95 -17.33
N LEU A 99 -3.61 18.32 -18.45
CA LEU A 99 -4.45 17.13 -18.51
C LEU A 99 -3.67 15.97 -19.16
N GLN A 100 -3.61 14.83 -18.49
CA GLN A 100 -2.92 13.63 -18.97
C GLN A 100 -3.69 12.37 -18.57
N GLY A 101 -4.39 11.76 -19.52
CA GLY A 101 -5.26 10.62 -19.22
C GLY A 101 -6.27 11.00 -18.12
N PRO A 102 -6.31 10.29 -16.98
CA PRO A 102 -7.18 10.63 -15.85
C PRO A 102 -6.62 11.74 -14.94
N HIS A 103 -5.38 12.20 -15.15
CA HIS A 103 -4.70 13.11 -14.25
C HIS A 103 -4.89 14.58 -14.62
N THR A 104 -5.11 15.42 -13.62
CA THR A 104 -5.21 16.87 -13.73
C THR A 104 -4.23 17.56 -12.79
N VAL A 105 -3.37 18.42 -13.33
CA VAL A 105 -2.47 19.26 -12.53
C VAL A 105 -2.78 20.73 -12.77
N VAL A 106 -3.07 21.49 -11.73
CA VAL A 106 -3.21 22.95 -11.80
C VAL A 106 -2.02 23.60 -11.12
N LEU A 107 -1.32 24.45 -11.87
CA LEU A 107 -0.15 25.20 -11.43
C LEU A 107 -0.47 26.69 -11.50
N VAL A 108 0.05 27.48 -10.56
CA VAL A 108 -0.05 28.95 -10.64
C VAL A 108 1.35 29.56 -10.75
N ILE A 109 1.54 30.43 -11.73
CA ILE A 109 2.79 31.12 -12.00
C ILE A 109 3.12 32.02 -10.80
N ASP A 110 4.34 31.86 -10.32
CA ASP A 110 4.95 32.49 -9.15
C ASP A 110 4.30 32.16 -7.79
N ASN A 111 3.44 31.13 -7.75
CA ASN A 111 2.88 30.56 -6.52
C ASN A 111 3.40 29.14 -6.26
N LYS A 112 3.69 28.80 -5.00
CA LYS A 112 4.08 27.43 -4.62
C LYS A 112 2.88 26.49 -4.46
N THR A 113 1.65 26.98 -4.45
CA THR A 113 0.47 26.12 -4.37
C THR A 113 0.12 25.54 -5.74
N ALA A 114 -0.23 24.26 -5.74
CA ALA A 114 -0.72 23.53 -6.91
C ALA A 114 -1.83 22.57 -6.53
N TRP A 115 -2.61 22.11 -7.50
CA TRP A 115 -3.59 21.05 -7.32
C TRP A 115 -3.17 19.86 -8.17
N ILE A 116 -3.13 18.68 -7.58
CA ILE A 116 -2.91 17.43 -8.29
C ILE A 116 -4.11 16.55 -8.00
N ASP A 117 -4.87 16.23 -9.05
CA ASP A 117 -6.11 15.46 -8.97
C ASP A 117 -7.06 16.03 -7.90
N GLY A 118 -7.27 17.35 -7.92
CA GLY A 118 -8.12 18.09 -6.98
C GLY A 118 -7.47 18.37 -5.63
N LYS A 119 -6.40 17.65 -5.26
CA LYS A 119 -5.73 17.84 -3.96
C LYS A 119 -4.74 18.99 -3.98
N LYS A 120 -4.88 19.93 -3.05
CA LYS A 120 -3.92 21.01 -2.78
C LYS A 120 -2.57 20.43 -2.33
N VAL A 121 -1.49 20.83 -3.01
CA VAL A 121 -0.11 20.40 -2.77
C VAL A 121 0.81 21.61 -2.76
N GLN A 122 1.70 21.67 -1.76
CA GLN A 122 2.77 22.67 -1.72
C GLN A 122 3.96 22.22 -2.57
N LEU A 123 4.30 22.99 -3.59
CA LEU A 123 5.46 22.80 -4.44
C LEU A 123 6.74 23.28 -3.73
N PRO A 124 7.87 22.58 -3.93
CA PRO A 124 9.13 22.98 -3.33
C PRO A 124 9.69 24.28 -3.95
N ALA A 125 9.31 24.58 -5.19
CA ALA A 125 9.57 25.85 -5.89
C ALA A 125 8.32 26.26 -6.69
N ALA A 126 8.07 27.56 -6.80
CA ALA A 126 6.96 28.07 -7.61
C ALA A 126 7.27 27.89 -9.11
N PRO A 127 6.27 27.54 -9.95
CA PRO A 127 6.34 27.73 -11.40
C PRO A 127 6.74 29.18 -11.69
N THR A 128 7.70 29.45 -12.59
CA THR A 128 8.19 30.82 -12.80
C THR A 128 8.54 31.05 -14.26
N MET A 129 8.27 32.25 -14.76
CA MET A 129 8.72 32.68 -16.09
C MET A 129 10.23 32.98 -16.08
N VAL A 130 11.00 32.23 -16.87
CA VAL A 130 12.44 32.45 -17.06
C VAL A 130 12.69 32.69 -18.55
N SER A 131 13.13 33.89 -18.91
CA SER A 131 13.40 34.29 -20.31
C SER A 131 12.23 33.96 -21.27
N GLY A 132 11.00 34.29 -20.85
CA GLY A 132 9.79 34.05 -21.64
C GLY A 132 9.28 32.60 -21.66
N THR A 133 9.89 31.68 -20.90
CA THR A 133 9.45 30.28 -20.78
C THR A 133 8.97 29.98 -19.38
N LEU A 134 7.79 29.35 -19.25
CA LEU A 134 7.29 28.88 -17.97
C LEU A 134 8.07 27.63 -17.52
N MET A 135 8.81 27.77 -16.42
CA MET A 135 9.60 26.71 -15.81
C MET A 135 8.85 26.15 -14.60
N VAL A 136 8.77 24.82 -14.47
CA VAL A 136 7.98 24.13 -13.43
C VAL A 136 8.79 23.07 -12.69
N PRO A 137 8.47 22.75 -11.42
CA PRO A 137 9.17 21.71 -10.66
C PRO A 137 8.97 20.33 -11.30
N LEU A 138 10.03 19.79 -11.88
CA LEU A 138 9.96 18.57 -12.70
C LEU A 138 9.27 17.40 -11.99
N ARG A 139 9.70 17.08 -10.77
CA ARG A 139 9.22 15.89 -10.05
C ARG A 139 7.74 15.98 -9.68
N ASN A 140 7.29 17.16 -9.25
CA ASN A 140 5.91 17.38 -8.84
C ASN A 140 4.96 17.32 -10.03
N VAL A 141 5.32 17.98 -11.14
CA VAL A 141 4.51 17.95 -12.35
C VAL A 141 4.52 16.57 -12.99
N ALA A 142 5.68 15.92 -13.09
CA ALA A 142 5.78 14.55 -13.58
C ALA A 142 4.94 13.57 -12.75
N SER A 143 5.07 13.60 -11.42
CA SER A 143 4.25 12.75 -10.56
C SER A 143 2.76 13.08 -10.66
N GLY A 144 2.41 14.36 -10.83
CA GLY A 144 1.03 14.81 -10.91
C GLY A 144 0.33 14.38 -12.19
N ILE A 145 1.05 14.20 -13.30
CA ILE A 145 0.52 13.62 -14.55
C ILE A 145 0.63 12.09 -14.60
N GLY A 146 0.94 11.43 -13.48
CA GLY A 146 1.09 9.98 -13.38
C GLY A 146 2.43 9.41 -13.87
N ALA A 147 3.41 10.25 -14.20
CA ALA A 147 4.71 9.82 -14.69
C ALA A 147 5.68 9.43 -13.56
N LYS A 148 6.50 8.41 -13.81
CA LYS A 148 7.56 7.97 -12.88
C LYS A 148 8.88 8.69 -13.20
N VAL A 149 9.55 9.21 -12.18
CA VAL A 149 10.86 9.88 -12.32
C VAL A 149 11.96 9.01 -11.71
N THR A 150 12.93 8.60 -12.52
CA THR A 150 14.15 7.91 -12.08
C THR A 150 15.38 8.75 -12.39
N SER A 151 16.47 8.47 -11.69
CA SER A 151 17.74 9.18 -11.84
C SER A 151 18.87 8.16 -11.96
N ALA A 152 19.68 8.27 -13.01
CA ALA A 152 20.88 7.45 -13.19
C ALA A 152 21.99 8.32 -13.81
N GLN A 153 23.19 8.26 -13.25
CA GLN A 153 24.40 8.91 -13.80
C GLN A 153 24.21 10.42 -14.13
N GLY A 154 23.48 11.15 -13.28
CA GLY A 154 23.24 12.60 -13.46
C GLY A 154 22.22 12.99 -14.53
N LYS A 155 21.56 12.02 -15.18
CA LYS A 155 20.42 12.21 -16.09
C LYS A 155 19.12 11.82 -15.39
N LEU A 156 18.08 12.63 -15.60
CA LEU A 156 16.74 12.35 -15.11
C LEU A 156 15.91 11.75 -16.25
N SER A 157 15.33 10.59 -15.98
CA SER A 157 14.46 9.88 -16.91
C SER A 157 13.04 9.90 -16.35
N ILE A 158 12.11 10.41 -17.14
CA ILE A 158 10.69 10.51 -16.82
C ILE A 158 9.96 9.57 -17.76
N SER A 159 9.28 8.57 -17.23
CA SER A 159 8.55 7.59 -18.04
C SER A 159 7.06 7.62 -17.75
N LEU A 160 6.25 7.63 -18.80
CA LEU A 160 4.81 7.53 -18.75
C LEU A 160 4.34 6.54 -19.83
N THR A 161 3.41 5.67 -19.51
CA THR A 161 2.71 4.84 -20.48
C THR A 161 1.59 5.69 -21.09
N VAL A 162 1.71 6.02 -22.38
CA VAL A 162 0.73 6.83 -23.10
C VAL A 162 -0.06 5.91 -24.01
N THR A 163 -1.38 5.93 -23.88
CA THR A 163 -2.27 5.32 -24.87
C THR A 163 -2.51 6.37 -25.95
N ASP A 164 -1.96 6.19 -27.15
CA ASP A 164 -2.28 7.08 -28.26
C ASP A 164 -3.77 6.91 -28.59
N LYS A 165 -4.54 7.98 -28.40
CA LYS A 165 -5.92 8.07 -28.89
C LYS A 165 -5.88 8.14 -30.40
N GLU A 166 -5.99 7.00 -31.08
CA GLU A 166 -6.90 6.97 -32.22
C GLU A 166 -8.31 7.10 -31.63
N GLU A 167 -9.00 8.16 -32.02
CA GLU A 167 -10.40 8.38 -31.69
C GLU A 167 -11.24 7.22 -32.24
N LYS A 168 -11.46 6.22 -31.38
CA LYS A 168 -12.73 5.53 -31.31
C LYS A 168 -13.30 5.88 -29.95
N SER A 169 -14.28 6.77 -29.99
CA SER A 169 -15.21 6.95 -28.89
C SER A 169 -15.83 5.59 -28.57
N ASP A 170 -15.44 5.02 -27.44
CA ASP A 170 -16.33 4.10 -26.73
C ASP A 170 -17.55 4.94 -26.34
N GLU A 171 -18.57 4.90 -27.20
CA GLU A 171 -19.83 5.65 -27.09
C GLU A 171 -20.69 5.23 -25.87
N ASP A 172 -20.20 4.34 -24.99
CA ASP A 172 -21.00 3.83 -23.86
C ASP A 172 -20.57 4.32 -22.46
N ALA A 173 -19.53 5.17 -22.32
CA ALA A 173 -19.10 5.67 -21.00
C ALA A 173 -19.23 7.19 -20.77
N ILE A 174 -19.76 7.95 -21.73
CA ILE A 174 -20.20 9.35 -21.53
C ILE A 174 -21.68 9.44 -21.84
N ASN A 175 -22.50 8.68 -21.12
CA ASN A 175 -23.95 8.90 -21.16
C ASN A 175 -24.29 10.10 -20.28
N THR A 176 -24.51 11.25 -20.93
CA THR A 176 -25.39 12.31 -20.45
C THR A 176 -26.67 11.65 -19.93
N SER A 177 -26.89 11.71 -18.62
CA SER A 177 -28.06 11.21 -17.87
C SER A 177 -29.11 10.48 -18.74
N ASN A 178 -29.07 9.14 -18.81
CA ASN A 178 -30.13 8.29 -19.40
C ASN A 178 -31.47 8.43 -18.61
N GLY A 179 -32.02 9.64 -18.54
CA GLY A 179 -33.15 10.01 -17.67
C GLY A 179 -32.86 10.00 -16.16
N LYS A 180 -31.61 9.79 -15.74
CA LYS A 180 -31.22 9.78 -14.32
C LYS A 180 -31.12 11.21 -13.78
N THR A 181 -31.88 11.52 -12.74
CA THR A 181 -31.94 12.85 -12.12
C THR A 181 -31.29 12.90 -10.73
N ARG A 182 -30.89 11.74 -10.21
CA ARG A 182 -30.13 11.58 -8.97
C ARG A 182 -28.95 10.64 -9.18
N ILE A 183 -27.92 10.81 -8.35
CA ILE A 183 -26.73 9.98 -8.31
C ILE A 183 -26.38 9.68 -6.86
N GLY A 184 -25.80 8.52 -6.59
CA GLY A 184 -25.45 8.13 -5.24
C GLY A 184 -24.64 6.85 -5.19
N ASN A 185 -24.06 6.56 -4.03
CA ASN A 185 -23.34 5.32 -3.78
C ASN A 185 -24.17 4.46 -2.81
N SER A 186 -24.58 3.27 -3.25
CA SER A 186 -25.40 2.37 -2.43
C SER A 186 -24.66 1.75 -1.24
N TYR A 187 -23.36 1.56 -1.34
CA TYR A 187 -22.55 0.99 -0.27
C TYR A 187 -22.31 2.00 0.87
N TYR A 188 -21.90 3.21 0.51
CA TYR A 188 -21.74 4.29 1.49
C TYR A 188 -23.06 4.93 1.91
N GLY A 189 -24.13 4.72 1.13
CA GLY A 189 -25.48 5.05 1.51
C GLY A 189 -25.81 6.53 1.36
N TRP A 190 -25.41 7.17 0.26
CA TRP A 190 -25.72 8.59 0.03
C TRP A 190 -26.28 8.83 -1.37
N SER A 191 -26.97 9.96 -1.55
CA SER A 191 -27.42 10.43 -2.85
C SER A 191 -27.56 11.95 -2.95
N ILE A 192 -27.41 12.50 -4.16
CA ILE A 192 -27.54 13.91 -4.49
C ILE A 192 -28.23 14.07 -5.86
N ASN A 193 -28.82 15.24 -6.13
CA ASN A 193 -29.32 15.53 -7.48
C ASN A 193 -28.19 15.46 -8.51
N TYR A 194 -28.52 15.01 -9.72
CA TYR A 194 -27.57 14.80 -10.81
C TYR A 194 -27.93 15.69 -12.01
N PRO A 195 -27.47 16.95 -12.03
CA PRO A 195 -27.63 17.83 -13.18
C PRO A 195 -26.93 17.29 -14.42
N SER A 196 -27.45 17.62 -15.61
CA SER A 196 -26.91 17.12 -16.88
C SER A 196 -25.47 17.56 -17.19
N TRP A 197 -24.99 18.65 -16.58
CA TRP A 197 -23.61 19.13 -16.72
C TRP A 197 -22.62 18.36 -15.84
N MET A 198 -23.11 17.62 -14.84
CA MET A 198 -22.27 16.96 -13.84
C MET A 198 -21.74 15.63 -14.40
N MET A 199 -20.42 15.48 -14.39
CA MET A 199 -19.71 14.27 -14.79
C MET A 199 -19.07 13.62 -13.57
N VAL A 200 -19.14 12.30 -13.50
CA VAL A 200 -18.47 11.51 -12.45
C VAL A 200 -16.97 11.47 -12.77
N GLY A 201 -16.16 12.00 -11.86
CA GLY A 201 -14.71 11.88 -11.88
C GLY A 201 -14.24 10.62 -11.18
N ARG A 202 -12.92 10.38 -11.19
CA ARG A 202 -12.34 9.25 -10.44
C ARG A 202 -12.34 9.58 -8.94
N GLY A 203 -12.86 8.65 -8.14
CA GLY A 203 -12.90 8.72 -6.67
C GLY A 203 -11.74 7.99 -5.99
N SER A 204 -11.89 7.73 -4.69
CA SER A 204 -10.98 6.84 -3.97
C SER A 204 -11.14 5.39 -4.45
N ASP A 205 -10.06 4.61 -4.38
CA ASP A 205 -10.10 3.20 -4.81
C ASP A 205 -11.12 2.40 -3.99
N ASP A 206 -11.37 2.77 -2.73
CA ASP A 206 -12.36 2.18 -1.82
C ASP A 206 -13.77 2.76 -1.95
N GLU A 207 -13.99 3.67 -2.90
CA GLU A 207 -15.25 4.39 -3.16
C GLU A 207 -15.75 5.32 -2.04
N SER A 208 -15.00 5.42 -0.95
CA SER A 208 -15.25 6.35 0.16
C SER A 208 -15.28 7.82 -0.29
N GLY A 209 -14.56 8.17 -1.34
CA GLY A 209 -14.55 9.48 -1.97
C GLY A 209 -15.02 9.39 -3.41
N THR A 210 -15.89 10.30 -3.85
CA THR A 210 -16.30 10.44 -5.25
C THR A 210 -16.21 11.89 -5.68
N ALA A 211 -15.45 12.16 -6.73
CA ALA A 211 -15.35 13.48 -7.33
C ALA A 211 -16.32 13.65 -8.51
N PHE A 212 -16.74 14.88 -8.73
CA PHE A 212 -17.61 15.31 -9.81
C PHE A 212 -17.11 16.62 -10.39
N ASN A 213 -17.22 16.77 -11.71
CA ASN A 213 -16.77 17.95 -12.43
C ASN A 213 -17.76 18.33 -13.53
N ASP A 214 -17.60 19.50 -14.12
CA ASP A 214 -18.22 19.85 -15.40
C ASP A 214 -17.19 19.79 -16.55
N THR A 215 -17.68 19.85 -17.78
CA THR A 215 -16.83 19.78 -18.99
C THR A 215 -15.89 20.97 -19.14
N ALA A 216 -16.24 22.12 -18.54
CA ALA A 216 -15.40 23.31 -18.56
C ALA A 216 -14.41 23.37 -17.38
N GLY A 217 -14.53 22.50 -16.38
CA GLY A 217 -13.69 22.50 -15.17
C GLY A 217 -13.93 23.70 -14.26
N ARG A 218 -15.10 24.35 -14.38
CA ARG A 218 -15.58 25.43 -13.51
C ARG A 218 -16.04 24.90 -12.16
N TYR A 219 -16.78 23.79 -12.17
CA TYR A 219 -17.39 23.21 -10.98
C TYR A 219 -16.61 21.98 -10.55
N TYR A 220 -16.34 21.90 -9.26
CA TYR A 220 -15.82 20.71 -8.60
C TYR A 220 -16.72 20.37 -7.42
N LEU A 221 -17.13 19.12 -7.29
CA LEU A 221 -17.80 18.60 -6.11
C LEU A 221 -17.11 17.30 -5.72
N GLU A 222 -16.87 17.10 -4.44
CA GLU A 222 -16.43 15.82 -3.90
C GLU A 222 -17.32 15.43 -2.73
N VAL A 223 -17.67 14.14 -2.68
CA VAL A 223 -18.38 13.54 -1.55
C VAL A 223 -17.43 12.53 -0.92
N HIS A 224 -17.09 12.72 0.36
CA HIS A 224 -16.36 11.75 1.17
C HIS A 224 -17.24 11.15 2.23
N VAL A 225 -16.99 9.89 2.57
CA VAL A 225 -17.65 9.17 3.64
C VAL A 225 -16.60 8.42 4.44
N THR A 226 -16.53 8.71 5.74
CA THR A 226 -15.63 8.06 6.67
C THR A 226 -16.40 7.40 7.81
N PRO A 227 -15.98 6.21 8.29
CA PRO A 227 -16.54 5.64 9.51
C PRO A 227 -16.31 6.57 10.69
N GLN A 228 -17.35 6.79 11.49
CA GLN A 228 -17.33 7.69 12.64
C GLN A 228 -18.17 7.05 13.76
N GLU A 229 -17.52 6.35 14.68
CA GLU A 229 -18.21 5.60 15.74
C GLU A 229 -18.81 6.52 16.82
N VAL A 230 -18.18 7.67 17.04
CA VAL A 230 -18.63 8.67 18.03
C VAL A 230 -19.59 9.63 17.35
N GLU A 231 -20.80 9.74 17.90
CA GLU A 231 -21.79 10.71 17.44
C GLU A 231 -21.28 12.14 17.57
N LEU A 232 -21.49 12.92 16.51
CA LEU A 232 -21.06 14.31 16.40
C LEU A 232 -22.29 15.19 16.24
N ASP A 233 -22.43 16.21 17.08
CA ASP A 233 -23.44 17.23 16.90
C ASP A 233 -22.96 18.34 15.96
N THR A 234 -23.80 19.34 15.67
CA THR A 234 -23.44 20.42 14.74
C THR A 234 -22.33 21.33 15.27
N ASP A 235 -22.09 21.39 16.59
CA ASP A 235 -20.96 22.14 17.15
C ASP A 235 -19.66 21.38 16.90
N ASP A 236 -19.64 20.06 17.13
CA ASP A 236 -18.51 19.18 16.83
C ASP A 236 -18.13 19.23 15.34
N LEU A 237 -19.12 19.14 14.45
CA LEU A 237 -18.94 19.18 12.99
C LEU A 237 -18.37 20.53 12.54
N LEU A 238 -18.88 21.64 13.10
CA LEU A 238 -18.35 22.96 12.76
C LEU A 238 -16.91 23.13 13.24
N GLU A 239 -16.59 22.67 14.45
CA GLU A 239 -15.23 22.71 14.98
C GLU A 239 -14.25 21.90 14.12
N GLN A 240 -14.66 20.72 13.62
CA GLN A 240 -13.86 19.91 12.69
C GLN A 240 -13.59 20.66 11.38
N LEU A 241 -14.63 21.20 10.75
CA LEU A 241 -14.48 21.99 9.51
C LEU A 241 -13.55 23.20 9.70
N VAL A 242 -13.67 23.96 10.80
CA VAL A 242 -12.79 25.10 11.08
C VAL A 242 -11.34 24.63 11.19
N LYS A 243 -11.08 23.56 11.95
CA LYS A 243 -9.72 23.00 12.10
C LYS A 243 -9.13 22.55 10.77
N GLU A 244 -9.92 21.95 9.89
CA GLU A 244 -9.48 21.53 8.56
C GLU A 244 -9.08 22.72 7.68
N VAL A 245 -9.89 23.78 7.68
CA VAL A 245 -9.64 25.02 6.92
C VAL A 245 -8.43 25.78 7.48
N GLU A 246 -8.29 25.85 8.81
CA GLU A 246 -7.11 26.43 9.44
C GLU A 246 -5.83 25.65 9.09
N ALA A 247 -5.90 24.31 9.11
CA ALA A 247 -4.77 23.45 8.77
C ALA A 247 -4.40 23.55 7.28
N SER A 248 -5.35 23.84 6.38
CA SER A 248 -5.08 24.06 4.95
C SER A 248 -4.52 25.47 4.64
N GLY A 249 -4.55 26.37 5.63
CA GLY A 249 -4.14 27.77 5.50
C GLY A 249 -5.13 28.62 4.70
N ASP A 250 -6.37 28.17 4.58
CA ASP A 250 -7.44 28.88 3.87
C ASP A 250 -8.12 29.89 4.81
N ILE A 251 -8.78 30.89 4.23
CA ILE A 251 -9.47 31.93 4.99
C ILE A 251 -10.94 31.55 5.11
N VAL A 252 -11.44 31.42 6.34
CA VAL A 252 -12.88 31.28 6.59
C VAL A 252 -13.58 32.60 6.25
N LEU A 253 -14.61 32.53 5.40
CA LEU A 253 -15.43 33.67 5.00
C LEU A 253 -16.84 33.61 5.59
N HIS A 254 -17.34 32.41 5.86
CA HIS A 254 -18.65 32.19 6.45
C HIS A 254 -18.68 30.85 7.19
N GLU A 255 -19.37 30.82 8.32
CA GLU A 255 -19.63 29.63 9.14
C GLU A 255 -21.12 29.60 9.45
N GLU A 256 -21.72 28.42 9.37
CA GLU A 256 -23.13 28.25 9.60
C GLU A 256 -23.41 26.86 10.18
N LYS A 257 -24.24 26.81 11.24
CA LYS A 257 -24.87 25.59 11.72
C LYS A 257 -26.30 25.56 11.22
N VAL A 258 -26.67 24.47 10.57
CA VAL A 258 -28.02 24.27 10.05
C VAL A 258 -28.67 23.16 10.85
N GLU A 259 -29.44 23.56 11.87
CA GLU A 259 -30.15 22.66 12.78
C GLU A 259 -31.60 22.41 12.33
N ALA A 260 -32.13 23.27 11.45
CA ALA A 260 -33.49 23.18 10.95
C ALA A 260 -33.62 22.16 9.81
N GLY A 261 -34.26 21.02 10.06
CA GLY A 261 -34.56 20.01 9.05
C GLY A 261 -34.43 18.58 9.59
N ALA A 262 -34.60 17.60 8.71
CA ALA A 262 -34.46 16.18 9.07
C ALA A 262 -32.98 15.71 9.14
N LEU A 263 -32.04 16.53 8.65
CA LEU A 263 -30.62 16.21 8.61
C LEU A 263 -29.81 17.47 8.95
N PRO A 264 -29.46 17.67 10.23
CA PRO A 264 -28.59 18.77 10.67
C PRO A 264 -27.19 18.69 10.06
N TYR A 265 -26.54 19.83 9.84
CA TYR A 265 -25.19 19.89 9.29
C TYR A 265 -24.45 21.17 9.65
N ALA A 266 -23.12 21.13 9.55
CA ALA A 266 -22.26 22.31 9.60
C ALA A 266 -21.80 22.68 8.19
N ARG A 267 -21.63 23.98 7.93
CA ARG A 267 -21.20 24.54 6.65
C ARG A 267 -20.13 25.62 6.87
N ILE A 268 -19.08 25.57 6.04
CA ILE A 268 -18.10 26.67 5.91
C ILE A 268 -18.00 27.09 4.45
N VAL A 269 -17.94 28.40 4.21
CA VAL A 269 -17.39 28.96 2.97
C VAL A 269 -15.99 29.46 3.26
N SER A 270 -15.00 28.88 2.60
CA SER A 270 -13.61 29.29 2.71
C SER A 270 -13.08 29.82 1.38
N ARG A 271 -11.98 30.54 1.45
CA ARG A 271 -11.21 30.98 0.30
C ARG A 271 -9.82 30.46 0.41
N ASP A 272 -9.42 29.69 -0.60
CA ASP A 272 -8.06 29.18 -0.64
C ASP A 272 -7.06 30.27 -1.04
N VAL A 273 -5.78 29.92 -0.96
CA VAL A 273 -4.66 30.80 -1.26
C VAL A 273 -4.64 31.32 -2.71
N ASP A 274 -5.39 30.69 -3.62
CA ASP A 274 -5.55 31.10 -5.01
C ASP A 274 -6.82 31.93 -5.24
N GLY A 275 -7.57 32.19 -4.17
CA GLY A 275 -8.79 32.96 -4.21
C GLY A 275 -10.02 32.14 -4.63
N VAL A 276 -9.90 30.82 -4.83
CA VAL A 276 -11.04 29.96 -5.14
C VAL A 276 -11.91 29.84 -3.90
N LEU A 277 -13.22 29.99 -4.10
CA LEU A 277 -14.19 29.83 -3.03
C LEU A 277 -14.64 28.37 -2.96
N TRP A 278 -14.58 27.84 -1.75
CA TRP A 278 -14.98 26.50 -1.40
C TRP A 278 -16.16 26.55 -0.44
N GLU A 279 -17.14 25.70 -0.65
CA GLU A 279 -18.18 25.41 0.33
C GLU A 279 -17.99 23.97 0.81
N SER A 280 -17.68 23.84 2.09
CA SER A 280 -17.56 22.55 2.77
C SER A 280 -18.79 22.32 3.65
N ARG A 281 -19.35 21.11 3.61
CA ARG A 281 -20.45 20.70 4.50
C ARG A 281 -20.15 19.36 5.15
N GLN A 282 -20.48 19.22 6.42
CA GLN A 282 -20.36 17.96 7.15
C GLN A 282 -21.68 17.51 7.75
N TYR A 283 -21.97 16.22 7.61
CA TYR A 283 -23.16 15.54 8.10
C TYR A 283 -22.74 14.32 8.90
N TYR A 284 -23.35 14.11 10.08
CA TYR A 284 -23.23 12.85 10.81
C TYR A 284 -24.53 12.06 10.72
N ASP A 285 -24.45 10.80 10.30
CA ASP A 285 -25.58 9.87 10.28
C ASP A 285 -25.10 8.42 10.19
N ASN A 286 -25.81 7.49 10.84
CA ASN A 286 -25.52 6.04 10.78
C ASN A 286 -24.04 5.66 11.04
N MET A 287 -23.41 6.27 12.06
CA MET A 287 -22.00 6.08 12.42
C MET A 287 -21.02 6.41 11.28
N LYS A 288 -21.39 7.38 10.44
CA LYS A 288 -20.56 7.86 9.33
C LYS A 288 -20.56 9.38 9.34
N LEU A 289 -19.40 9.93 9.01
CA LEU A 289 -19.23 11.32 8.66
C LEU A 289 -19.27 11.43 7.13
N TYR A 290 -20.17 12.26 6.61
CA TYR A 290 -20.27 12.59 5.20
C TYR A 290 -19.81 14.02 4.98
N GLU A 291 -18.93 14.22 4.02
CA GLU A 291 -18.29 15.51 3.77
C GLU A 291 -18.49 15.88 2.31
N LEU A 292 -18.97 17.09 2.06
CA LEU A 292 -19.10 17.66 0.72
C LEU A 292 -18.09 18.79 0.59
N TYR A 293 -17.30 18.76 -0.48
CA TYR A 293 -16.40 19.84 -0.85
C TYR A 293 -16.78 20.36 -2.23
N PHE A 294 -17.29 21.58 -2.30
CA PHE A 294 -17.75 22.18 -3.55
C PHE A 294 -16.98 23.45 -3.88
N ALA A 295 -16.52 23.59 -5.13
CA ALA A 295 -15.92 24.81 -5.65
C ALA A 295 -16.62 25.28 -6.91
N ASP A 296 -16.77 26.61 -7.02
CA ASP A 296 -17.14 27.30 -8.25
C ASP A 296 -16.01 28.28 -8.60
N ALA A 297 -15.27 27.99 -9.67
CA ALA A 297 -14.12 28.78 -10.10
C ALA A 297 -14.49 30.21 -10.54
N GLU A 298 -15.78 30.49 -10.80
CA GLU A 298 -16.27 31.83 -11.15
C GLU A 298 -16.90 32.58 -9.97
N ALA A 299 -16.99 31.96 -8.78
CA ALA A 299 -17.49 32.64 -7.60
C ALA A 299 -16.45 33.65 -7.08
N VAL A 300 -16.85 34.91 -6.93
CA VAL A 300 -15.97 36.02 -6.54
C VAL A 300 -16.29 36.54 -5.14
N HIS A 301 -17.52 36.30 -4.67
CA HIS A 301 -17.97 36.66 -3.34
C HIS A 301 -18.59 35.45 -2.66
N TYR A 302 -18.43 35.30 -1.33
CA TYR A 302 -18.89 34.10 -0.60
C TYR A 302 -20.40 33.80 -0.80
N ARG A 303 -21.22 34.85 -0.96
CA ARG A 303 -22.66 34.74 -1.27
C ARG A 303 -22.97 34.21 -2.67
N ASP A 304 -22.01 34.19 -3.59
CA ASP A 304 -22.21 33.56 -4.90
C ASP A 304 -22.43 32.04 -4.77
N MET A 305 -21.91 31.44 -3.69
CA MET A 305 -22.10 30.01 -3.38
C MET A 305 -23.57 29.66 -3.13
N ASP A 306 -24.39 30.63 -2.67
CA ASP A 306 -25.81 30.42 -2.41
C ASP A 306 -26.61 30.08 -3.69
N LYS A 307 -26.08 30.40 -4.87
CA LYS A 307 -26.65 29.96 -6.17
C LYS A 307 -26.71 28.44 -6.30
N HIS A 308 -25.85 27.72 -5.56
CA HIS A 308 -25.73 26.27 -5.58
C HIS A 308 -26.43 25.59 -4.40
N ALA A 309 -27.12 26.35 -3.54
CA ALA A 309 -27.83 25.82 -2.36
C ALA A 309 -28.84 24.72 -2.72
N GLY A 310 -29.48 24.79 -3.89
CA GLY A 310 -30.40 23.76 -4.37
C GLY A 310 -29.73 22.42 -4.69
N LEU A 311 -28.50 22.44 -5.21
CA LEU A 311 -27.72 21.23 -5.47
C LEU A 311 -27.21 20.64 -4.15
N LEU A 312 -26.51 21.42 -3.35
CA LEU A 312 -25.90 20.94 -2.11
C LEU A 312 -26.97 20.55 -1.06
N GLY A 313 -28.08 21.28 -0.99
CA GLY A 313 -29.23 20.93 -0.14
C GLY A 313 -30.01 19.68 -0.60
N SER A 314 -29.73 19.16 -1.79
CA SER A 314 -30.33 17.91 -2.28
C SER A 314 -29.61 16.64 -1.79
N PHE A 315 -28.46 16.80 -1.12
CA PHE A 315 -27.70 15.71 -0.53
C PHE A 315 -28.51 14.99 0.54
N ARG A 316 -28.39 13.66 0.59
CA ARG A 316 -29.02 12.78 1.55
C ARG A 316 -28.02 11.73 1.99
N THR A 317 -28.00 11.43 3.28
CA THR A 317 -27.29 10.29 3.91
C THR A 317 -28.07 8.98 3.75
N SER A 318 -28.79 8.84 2.64
CA SER A 318 -29.49 7.62 2.27
C SER A 318 -29.46 7.37 0.77
N TYR A 319 -29.56 6.09 0.42
CA TYR A 319 -29.65 5.59 -0.95
C TYR A 319 -30.91 4.74 -1.12
N ASN A 320 -31.79 5.09 -2.06
CA ASN A 320 -33.00 4.34 -2.35
C ASN A 320 -32.80 3.47 -3.60
N GLY A 321 -32.48 2.19 -3.44
CA GLY A 321 -32.28 1.25 -4.55
C GLY A 321 -33.53 0.96 -5.40
N SER A 322 -34.72 1.37 -4.94
CA SER A 322 -35.95 1.26 -5.73
C SER A 322 -36.18 2.46 -6.65
N ASP A 323 -35.43 3.56 -6.47
CA ASP A 323 -35.55 4.76 -7.28
C ASP A 323 -34.86 4.58 -8.65
N LYS A 324 -35.66 4.36 -9.69
CA LYS A 324 -35.16 4.20 -11.05
C LYS A 324 -34.53 5.48 -11.63
N SER A 325 -34.78 6.65 -11.05
CA SER A 325 -34.13 7.92 -11.46
C SER A 325 -32.73 8.08 -10.87
N LEU A 326 -32.37 7.24 -9.88
CA LEU A 326 -31.11 7.26 -9.18
C LEU A 326 -30.09 6.38 -9.92
N LYS A 327 -28.92 6.93 -10.21
CA LYS A 327 -27.74 6.22 -10.72
C LYS A 327 -26.87 5.75 -9.56
N ASP A 328 -26.73 4.45 -9.39
CA ASP A 328 -25.70 3.88 -8.51
C ASP A 328 -24.33 4.04 -9.13
N ILE A 329 -23.35 4.46 -8.34
CA ILE A 329 -21.94 4.46 -8.72
C ILE A 329 -21.11 3.43 -7.96
N SER A 330 -21.71 2.72 -7.01
CA SER A 330 -21.03 1.67 -6.26
C SER A 330 -20.68 0.49 -7.16
N THR A 331 -19.44 -0.02 -7.07
CA THR A 331 -19.05 -1.31 -7.66
C THR A 331 -19.21 -2.47 -6.68
N VAL A 332 -19.58 -2.17 -5.42
CA VAL A 332 -19.81 -3.18 -4.38
C VAL A 332 -21.05 -4.00 -4.68
N VAL A 333 -20.87 -5.32 -4.81
CA VAL A 333 -21.96 -6.28 -5.01
C VAL A 333 -21.97 -7.25 -3.83
N ASN A 334 -23.09 -7.33 -3.12
CA ASN A 334 -23.28 -8.23 -1.97
C ASN A 334 -22.21 -8.11 -0.87
N GLY A 335 -21.66 -6.90 -0.69
CA GLY A 335 -20.60 -6.60 0.29
C GLY A 335 -19.18 -6.92 -0.19
N LEU A 336 -19.00 -7.26 -1.47
CA LEU A 336 -17.71 -7.57 -2.07
C LEU A 336 -17.36 -6.62 -3.23
N ARG A 337 -16.07 -6.52 -3.56
CA ARG A 337 -15.51 -5.74 -4.66
C ARG A 337 -14.58 -6.56 -5.52
N GLU A 338 -14.54 -6.25 -6.81
CA GLU A 338 -13.67 -6.93 -7.77
C GLU A 338 -12.18 -6.65 -7.47
N ALA A 339 -11.38 -7.69 -7.53
CA ALA A 339 -9.93 -7.67 -7.39
C ALA A 339 -9.31 -8.77 -8.27
N GLY A 340 -7.99 -8.75 -8.40
CA GLY A 340 -7.27 -9.77 -9.17
C GLY A 340 -6.08 -9.22 -9.93
N ASN A 341 -5.54 -10.05 -10.81
CA ASN A 341 -4.40 -9.69 -11.64
C ASN A 341 -4.52 -10.40 -13.01
N ALA A 342 -4.78 -9.60 -14.05
CA ALA A 342 -4.98 -10.09 -15.41
C ALA A 342 -3.73 -10.74 -16.01
N GLU A 343 -2.51 -10.35 -15.61
CA GLU A 343 -1.28 -10.98 -16.11
C GLU A 343 -1.24 -12.46 -15.72
N TYR A 344 -1.73 -12.78 -14.51
CA TYR A 344 -1.84 -14.14 -13.98
C TYR A 344 -3.20 -14.80 -14.30
N GLY A 345 -4.08 -14.14 -15.05
CA GLY A 345 -5.41 -14.65 -15.36
C GLY A 345 -6.36 -14.75 -14.16
N ILE A 346 -6.09 -14.04 -13.06
CA ILE A 346 -6.85 -14.15 -11.81
C ILE A 346 -7.88 -13.02 -11.72
N ARG A 347 -9.15 -13.38 -11.50
CA ARG A 347 -10.24 -12.49 -11.10
C ARG A 347 -10.94 -13.08 -9.88
N LEU A 348 -11.29 -12.23 -8.91
CA LEU A 348 -11.99 -12.65 -7.71
C LEU A 348 -12.71 -11.46 -7.07
N MET A 349 -13.52 -11.72 -6.05
CA MET A 349 -14.16 -10.71 -5.23
C MET A 349 -13.64 -10.76 -3.78
N VAL A 350 -13.42 -9.60 -3.16
CA VAL A 350 -12.96 -9.46 -1.76
C VAL A 350 -13.93 -8.60 -0.94
N PRO A 351 -13.98 -8.74 0.39
CA PRO A 351 -14.78 -7.86 1.25
C PRO A 351 -14.56 -6.37 0.92
N ALA A 352 -15.65 -5.62 0.77
CA ALA A 352 -15.59 -4.26 0.22
C ALA A 352 -14.75 -3.27 1.05
N GLY A 353 -14.67 -3.50 2.36
CA GLY A 353 -13.85 -2.70 3.27
C GLY A 353 -12.36 -3.06 3.28
N TRP A 354 -11.94 -4.04 2.49
CA TRP A 354 -10.53 -4.43 2.41
C TRP A 354 -9.73 -3.51 1.48
N GLN A 355 -8.47 -3.30 1.85
CA GLN A 355 -7.49 -2.75 0.94
C GLN A 355 -7.18 -3.76 -0.16
N ILE A 356 -6.96 -3.24 -1.36
CA ILE A 356 -6.68 -4.04 -2.54
C ILE A 356 -5.29 -3.67 -3.08
N ASP A 357 -4.37 -4.65 -3.09
CA ASP A 357 -3.10 -4.57 -3.79
C ASP A 357 -3.05 -5.65 -4.89
N ASN A 358 -3.66 -5.34 -6.04
CA ASN A 358 -3.71 -6.24 -7.20
C ASN A 358 -2.31 -6.64 -7.72
N ARG A 359 -1.29 -5.80 -7.49
CA ARG A 359 0.07 -6.09 -7.97
C ARG A 359 0.70 -7.21 -7.17
N GLU A 360 0.61 -7.13 -5.85
CA GLU A 360 1.12 -8.17 -4.95
C GLU A 360 0.07 -9.28 -4.70
N MET A 361 -1.13 -9.14 -5.27
CA MET A 361 -2.29 -9.99 -5.05
C MET A 361 -2.57 -10.23 -3.55
N LEU A 362 -2.50 -9.16 -2.77
CA LEU A 362 -2.73 -9.12 -1.34
C LEU A 362 -3.90 -8.18 -1.03
N TYR A 363 -4.89 -8.71 -0.35
CA TYR A 363 -6.14 -8.02 -0.02
C TYR A 363 -6.41 -8.18 1.46
N GLY A 364 -6.86 -7.15 2.17
CA GLY A 364 -7.12 -7.31 3.60
C GLY A 364 -7.42 -6.03 4.35
N ALA A 365 -7.77 -6.19 5.61
CA ALA A 365 -7.87 -5.10 6.57
C ALA A 365 -7.19 -5.50 7.88
N GLU A 366 -6.49 -4.54 8.49
CA GLU A 366 -5.74 -4.78 9.72
C GLU A 366 -6.66 -5.36 10.81
N LYS A 367 -6.21 -6.44 11.48
CA LYS A 367 -6.97 -7.20 12.49
C LYS A 367 -8.26 -7.90 12.01
N GLN A 368 -8.71 -7.68 10.77
CA GLN A 368 -9.94 -8.27 10.24
C GLN A 368 -9.70 -9.54 9.42
N GLY A 369 -8.49 -9.68 8.85
CA GLY A 369 -8.12 -10.81 8.00
C GLY A 369 -7.53 -10.36 6.67
N TYR A 370 -7.13 -11.34 5.85
CA TYR A 370 -6.57 -11.10 4.53
C TYR A 370 -6.87 -12.25 3.57
N LEU A 371 -6.71 -11.97 2.27
CA LEU A 371 -6.59 -12.90 1.17
C LEU A 371 -5.27 -12.63 0.46
N SER A 372 -4.39 -13.61 0.35
CA SER A 372 -3.24 -13.58 -0.57
C SER A 372 -3.44 -14.58 -1.69
N VAL A 373 -2.91 -14.27 -2.87
CA VAL A 373 -2.79 -15.22 -3.97
C VAL A 373 -1.36 -15.26 -4.45
N SER A 374 -0.79 -16.47 -4.59
CA SER A 374 0.52 -16.68 -5.19
C SER A 374 0.43 -17.71 -6.31
N VAL A 375 1.28 -17.50 -7.32
CA VAL A 375 1.42 -18.39 -8.47
C VAL A 375 2.87 -18.81 -8.60
N THR A 376 3.13 -20.12 -8.62
CA THR A 376 4.48 -20.70 -8.70
C THR A 376 4.54 -21.77 -9.77
N SER A 377 5.74 -22.14 -10.22
CA SER A 377 5.88 -23.33 -11.07
C SER A 377 5.86 -24.60 -10.24
N ALA A 378 5.08 -25.59 -10.66
CA ALA A 378 5.10 -26.91 -10.05
C ALA A 378 6.48 -27.56 -10.24
N PRO A 379 7.08 -28.16 -9.19
CA PRO A 379 8.25 -29.01 -9.32
C PRO A 379 8.01 -30.16 -10.31
N THR A 380 9.07 -30.70 -10.88
CA THR A 380 8.99 -31.90 -11.72
C THR A 380 8.98 -33.17 -10.85
N GLY A 381 8.37 -34.25 -11.36
CA GLY A 381 8.38 -35.55 -10.69
C GLY A 381 7.37 -35.67 -9.55
N ALA A 382 7.62 -36.58 -8.59
CA ALA A 382 6.67 -36.93 -7.53
C ALA A 382 6.29 -35.72 -6.63
N ASN A 383 7.24 -34.82 -6.39
CA ASN A 383 7.05 -33.60 -5.59
C ASN A 383 6.21 -32.53 -6.31
N GLY A 384 5.93 -32.74 -7.60
CA GLY A 384 5.12 -31.86 -8.43
C GLY A 384 3.62 -32.11 -8.36
N THR A 385 3.16 -33.06 -7.55
CA THR A 385 1.73 -33.39 -7.46
C THR A 385 1.01 -32.51 -6.44
N LEU A 386 -0.29 -32.30 -6.63
CA LEU A 386 -1.16 -31.58 -5.69
C LEU A 386 -1.16 -32.25 -4.29
N ALA A 387 -1.15 -33.58 -4.23
CA ALA A 387 -1.11 -34.32 -2.97
C ALA A 387 0.23 -34.15 -2.23
N ALA A 388 1.35 -34.21 -2.94
CA ALA A 388 2.67 -33.96 -2.34
C ALA A 388 2.79 -32.51 -1.84
N TRP A 389 2.20 -31.56 -2.56
CA TRP A 389 2.16 -30.16 -2.14
C TRP A 389 1.35 -29.96 -0.86
N ALA A 390 0.14 -30.53 -0.78
CA ALA A 390 -0.66 -30.51 0.45
C ALA A 390 0.09 -31.08 1.64
N GLN A 391 0.71 -32.26 1.46
CA GLN A 391 1.49 -32.87 2.54
C GLN A 391 2.62 -31.95 3.00
N ARG A 392 3.31 -31.29 2.06
CA ARG A 392 4.40 -30.36 2.39
C ARG A 392 3.91 -29.14 3.19
N LEU A 393 2.70 -28.64 2.94
CA LEU A 393 2.09 -27.58 3.75
C LEU A 393 1.77 -28.08 5.17
N GLN A 394 1.24 -29.29 5.32
CA GLN A 394 1.00 -29.89 6.65
C GLN A 394 2.30 -30.10 7.42
N ASP A 395 3.34 -30.60 6.76
CA ASP A 395 4.67 -30.76 7.34
C ASP A 395 5.24 -29.40 7.78
N TRP A 396 5.02 -28.34 6.98
CA TRP A 396 5.45 -26.99 7.33
C TRP A 396 4.83 -26.51 8.65
N PHE A 397 3.53 -26.75 8.89
CA PHE A 397 2.89 -26.39 10.17
C PHE A 397 3.51 -27.14 11.35
N ALA A 398 3.72 -28.46 11.21
CA ALA A 398 4.34 -29.29 12.24
C ALA A 398 5.78 -28.86 12.57
N GLU A 399 6.52 -28.41 11.55
CA GLU A 399 7.87 -27.90 11.71
C GLU A 399 7.90 -26.45 12.25
N SER A 400 6.82 -25.68 12.15
CA SER A 400 6.82 -24.23 12.42
C SER A 400 6.03 -23.84 13.67
N PHE A 401 5.09 -24.67 14.12
CA PHE A 401 4.28 -24.45 15.32
C PHE A 401 4.39 -25.64 16.28
N VAL A 402 4.41 -25.35 17.58
CA VAL A 402 4.30 -26.41 18.60
C VAL A 402 2.92 -27.05 18.54
N LYS A 403 2.81 -28.31 18.99
CA LYS A 403 1.60 -29.13 18.82
C LYS A 403 0.29 -28.46 19.29
N ASP A 404 0.35 -27.66 20.34
CA ASP A 404 -0.83 -27.01 20.93
C ASP A 404 -1.15 -25.64 20.31
N ALA A 405 -0.29 -25.17 19.39
CA ALA A 405 -0.42 -23.86 18.73
C ALA A 405 -1.01 -23.93 17.32
N TYR A 406 -1.31 -25.13 16.81
CA TYR A 406 -2.01 -25.29 15.53
C TYR A 406 -2.85 -26.56 15.49
N GLN A 407 -3.81 -26.59 14.57
CA GLN A 407 -4.61 -27.76 14.26
C GLN A 407 -5.08 -27.73 12.82
N ILE A 408 -4.80 -28.81 12.09
CA ILE A 408 -5.41 -29.07 10.78
C ILE A 408 -6.86 -29.54 11.04
N ILE A 409 -7.83 -28.78 10.55
CA ILE A 409 -9.26 -29.07 10.73
C ILE A 409 -9.73 -30.11 9.71
N GLY A 410 -9.33 -29.93 8.45
CA GLY A 410 -9.69 -30.87 7.39
C GLY A 410 -9.19 -30.43 6.02
N VAL A 411 -9.30 -31.35 5.07
CA VAL A 411 -9.03 -31.11 3.65
C VAL A 411 -10.27 -31.48 2.86
N THR A 412 -10.75 -30.57 2.02
CA THR A 412 -11.95 -30.77 1.20
C THR A 412 -11.65 -30.52 -0.27
N PRO A 413 -12.29 -31.23 -1.21
CA PRO A 413 -12.12 -30.97 -2.63
C PRO A 413 -12.78 -29.66 -3.03
N VAL A 414 -12.20 -28.97 -4.03
CA VAL A 414 -12.79 -27.79 -4.67
C VAL A 414 -12.62 -27.86 -6.19
N GLU A 415 -13.43 -27.14 -6.93
CA GLU A 415 -13.28 -26.97 -8.38
C GLU A 415 -13.29 -25.47 -8.69
N ILE A 416 -12.19 -24.96 -9.27
CA ILE A 416 -12.04 -23.54 -9.64
C ILE A 416 -11.85 -23.47 -11.15
N SER A 417 -12.75 -22.77 -11.83
CA SER A 417 -12.74 -22.64 -13.30
C SER A 417 -12.58 -23.99 -14.02
N GLY A 418 -13.28 -25.03 -13.54
CA GLY A 418 -13.27 -26.38 -14.12
C GLY A 418 -12.04 -27.24 -13.79
N VAL A 419 -11.13 -26.75 -12.95
CA VAL A 419 -9.95 -27.51 -12.49
C VAL A 419 -10.14 -27.94 -11.05
N ARG A 420 -9.99 -29.25 -10.79
CA ARG A 420 -10.02 -29.81 -9.44
C ARG A 420 -8.80 -29.37 -8.64
N GLY A 421 -9.06 -28.90 -7.43
CA GLY A 421 -8.10 -28.58 -6.41
C GLY A 421 -8.56 -29.11 -5.05
N GLN A 422 -8.01 -28.53 -3.99
CA GLN A 422 -8.41 -28.81 -2.62
C GLN A 422 -8.30 -27.55 -1.75
N VAL A 423 -9.06 -27.51 -0.67
CA VAL A 423 -8.96 -26.51 0.39
C VAL A 423 -8.53 -27.22 1.66
N GLN A 424 -7.42 -26.80 2.26
CA GLN A 424 -7.04 -27.16 3.61
C GLN A 424 -7.54 -26.08 4.58
N GLU A 425 -8.32 -26.49 5.57
CA GLU A 425 -8.71 -25.63 6.68
C GLU A 425 -7.78 -25.94 7.85
N VAL A 426 -7.09 -24.91 8.33
CA VAL A 426 -6.17 -24.98 9.45
C VAL A 426 -6.47 -23.85 10.41
N ARG A 427 -6.25 -24.08 11.69
CA ARG A 427 -6.23 -23.00 12.68
C ARG A 427 -4.90 -22.98 13.39
N TYR A 428 -4.37 -21.79 13.66
CA TYR A 428 -3.12 -21.61 14.39
C TYR A 428 -3.18 -20.37 15.27
N THR A 429 -2.29 -20.29 16.26
CA THR A 429 -2.16 -19.14 17.14
C THR A 429 -0.69 -18.82 17.36
N TYR A 430 -0.42 -17.53 17.50
CA TYR A 430 0.86 -17.02 17.97
C TYR A 430 0.87 -16.79 19.49
N GLY A 431 -0.20 -17.13 20.22
CA GLY A 431 -0.30 -17.01 21.68
C GLY A 431 -1.40 -16.07 22.18
N ASP A 432 -1.90 -15.16 21.33
CA ASP A 432 -3.03 -14.27 21.65
C ASP A 432 -4.34 -14.85 21.10
N LYS A 433 -4.63 -14.58 19.82
CA LYS A 433 -5.84 -15.05 19.14
C LYS A 433 -5.55 -16.18 18.18
N TRP A 434 -6.52 -17.08 18.05
CA TRP A 434 -6.53 -18.05 16.96
C TRP A 434 -6.84 -17.37 15.63
N ILE A 435 -6.26 -17.89 14.57
CA ILE A 435 -6.53 -17.54 13.19
C ILE A 435 -7.01 -18.83 12.52
N THR A 436 -8.17 -18.78 11.86
CA THR A 436 -8.61 -19.83 10.94
C THR A 436 -8.21 -19.43 9.54
N GLU A 437 -7.51 -20.31 8.83
CA GLU A 437 -7.02 -20.07 7.50
C GLU A 437 -7.51 -21.15 6.54
N TYR A 438 -7.95 -20.70 5.36
CA TYR A 438 -8.36 -21.56 4.26
C TYR A 438 -7.32 -21.47 3.14
N GLU A 439 -6.62 -22.57 2.93
CA GLU A 439 -5.54 -22.73 1.96
C GLU A 439 -6.07 -23.44 0.71
N VAL A 440 -6.38 -22.67 -0.34
CA VAL A 440 -6.84 -23.20 -1.63
C VAL A 440 -5.64 -23.54 -2.48
N MET A 441 -5.59 -24.78 -2.95
CA MET A 441 -4.53 -25.29 -3.81
C MET A 441 -5.12 -25.79 -5.12
N VAL A 442 -4.72 -25.17 -6.23
CA VAL A 442 -5.05 -25.61 -7.58
C VAL A 442 -3.78 -25.74 -8.40
N GLN A 443 -3.71 -26.76 -9.27
CA GLN A 443 -2.56 -26.96 -10.14
C GLN A 443 -3.00 -27.26 -11.56
N LYS A 444 -2.49 -26.49 -12.53
CA LYS A 444 -2.80 -26.65 -13.96
C LYS A 444 -1.63 -26.16 -14.81
N ASN A 445 -1.41 -26.80 -15.96
CA ASN A 445 -0.41 -26.42 -16.96
C ASN A 445 1.04 -26.27 -16.40
N GLY A 446 1.38 -27.03 -15.35
CA GLY A 446 2.70 -26.97 -14.71
C GLY A 446 2.88 -25.81 -13.73
N TYR A 447 1.81 -25.11 -13.38
CA TYR A 447 1.78 -24.02 -12.40
C TYR A 447 0.85 -24.35 -11.24
N ARG A 448 1.18 -23.83 -10.06
CA ARG A 448 0.40 -23.89 -8.83
C ARG A 448 -0.20 -22.52 -8.56
N TYR A 449 -1.44 -22.52 -8.11
CA TYR A 449 -2.20 -21.35 -7.69
C TYR A 449 -2.60 -21.60 -6.24
N TYR A 450 -2.11 -20.74 -5.36
CA TYR A 450 -2.28 -20.86 -3.92
C TYR A 450 -2.99 -19.62 -3.40
N LEU A 451 -4.15 -19.80 -2.78
CA LEU A 451 -4.91 -18.73 -2.17
C LEU A 451 -5.00 -18.98 -0.66
N GLU A 452 -4.75 -17.95 0.14
CA GLU A 452 -4.79 -18.06 1.60
C GLU A 452 -5.79 -17.04 2.12
N TYR A 453 -6.89 -17.50 2.70
CA TYR A 453 -7.89 -16.64 3.33
C TYR A 453 -7.83 -16.80 4.84
N ALA A 454 -7.23 -15.82 5.52
CA ALA A 454 -7.00 -15.86 6.96
C ALA A 454 -8.02 -15.01 7.72
N VAL A 455 -8.61 -15.61 8.76
CA VAL A 455 -9.68 -15.03 9.57
C VAL A 455 -9.28 -15.08 11.05
N PRO A 456 -8.86 -13.96 11.63
CA PRO A 456 -8.63 -13.86 13.07
C PRO A 456 -9.90 -14.12 13.88
N GLU A 457 -9.75 -14.67 15.08
CA GLU A 457 -10.85 -14.89 16.01
C GLU A 457 -11.60 -13.58 16.34
N GLY A 458 -12.93 -13.64 16.34
CA GLY A 458 -13.82 -12.49 16.51
C GLY A 458 -14.06 -11.67 15.24
N GLN A 459 -13.80 -12.24 14.05
CA GLN A 459 -14.08 -11.62 12.75
C GLN A 459 -15.16 -12.40 11.97
N GLU A 460 -16.35 -12.53 12.55
CA GLU A 460 -17.45 -13.33 12.01
C GLU A 460 -17.93 -12.84 10.64
N ALA A 461 -17.88 -11.53 10.38
CA ALA A 461 -18.23 -10.97 9.07
C ALA A 461 -17.23 -11.40 7.98
N THR A 462 -15.94 -11.44 8.31
CA THR A 462 -14.89 -11.98 7.44
C THR A 462 -15.09 -13.47 7.22
N ALA A 463 -15.35 -14.24 8.28
CA ALA A 463 -15.65 -15.67 8.18
C ALA A 463 -16.86 -15.96 7.27
N ALA A 464 -17.95 -15.20 7.44
CA ALA A 464 -19.17 -15.34 6.65
C ALA A 464 -18.98 -15.00 5.16
N SER A 465 -17.94 -14.22 4.82
CA SER A 465 -17.62 -13.84 3.45
C SER A 465 -16.88 -14.94 2.69
N TRP A 466 -16.20 -15.86 3.39
CA TRP A 466 -15.33 -16.88 2.79
C TRP A 466 -15.97 -17.62 1.62
N LYS A 467 -17.18 -18.16 1.81
CA LYS A 467 -17.87 -18.93 0.78
C LYS A 467 -18.10 -18.11 -0.50
N LYS A 468 -18.51 -16.85 -0.36
CA LYS A 468 -18.76 -15.95 -1.51
C LYS A 468 -17.46 -15.57 -2.22
N VAL A 469 -16.38 -15.36 -1.45
CA VAL A 469 -15.04 -15.10 -1.98
C VAL A 469 -14.58 -16.30 -2.80
N LEU A 470 -14.63 -17.51 -2.24
CA LEU A 470 -14.23 -18.74 -2.93
C LEU A 470 -15.05 -18.99 -4.21
N GLU A 471 -16.37 -18.81 -4.16
CA GLU A 471 -17.26 -18.97 -5.32
C GLU A 471 -17.01 -17.93 -6.43
N SER A 472 -16.37 -16.81 -6.10
CA SER A 472 -16.06 -15.75 -7.06
C SER A 472 -14.72 -15.91 -7.78
N VAL A 473 -13.89 -16.87 -7.36
CA VAL A 473 -12.56 -17.05 -7.93
C VAL A 473 -12.67 -17.61 -9.34
N GLU A 474 -12.16 -16.83 -10.29
CA GLU A 474 -12.00 -17.20 -11.69
C GLU A 474 -10.51 -17.17 -12.05
N ILE A 475 -10.05 -18.25 -12.70
CA ILE A 475 -8.67 -18.36 -13.18
C ILE A 475 -8.68 -18.75 -14.66
N ASP A 476 -8.11 -17.89 -15.49
CA ASP A 476 -7.68 -18.23 -16.85
C ASP A 476 -6.32 -18.95 -16.79
N TYR A 477 -6.35 -20.28 -16.87
CA TYR A 477 -5.15 -21.12 -16.75
C TYR A 477 -4.21 -21.05 -17.96
N GLU A 478 -4.57 -20.35 -19.03
CA GLU A 478 -3.71 -20.13 -20.20
C GLU A 478 -2.88 -18.85 -20.05
N ALA A 479 -3.35 -17.86 -19.29
CA ALA A 479 -2.65 -16.59 -19.08
C ALA A 479 -1.22 -16.78 -18.52
N VAL A 480 -1.04 -17.67 -17.54
CA VAL A 480 0.28 -17.87 -16.93
C VAL A 480 1.29 -18.52 -17.89
N PRO A 481 0.97 -19.65 -18.56
CA PRO A 481 1.83 -20.21 -19.61
C PRO A 481 2.16 -19.25 -20.76
N GLU A 482 1.24 -18.34 -21.13
CA GLU A 482 1.44 -17.37 -22.21
C GLU A 482 2.38 -16.22 -21.79
N ASN A 483 2.24 -15.74 -20.55
CA ASN A 483 2.94 -14.55 -20.08
C ASN A 483 4.25 -14.87 -19.34
N PHE A 484 4.39 -16.08 -18.78
CA PHE A 484 5.50 -16.44 -17.89
C PHE A 484 6.20 -17.73 -18.31
N GLY A 485 7.51 -17.74 -18.04
CA GLY A 485 8.30 -18.98 -18.00
C GLY A 485 8.24 -19.60 -16.59
N ARG A 486 9.37 -20.14 -16.13
CA ARG A 486 9.45 -20.67 -14.76
C ARG A 486 9.30 -19.54 -13.73
N ILE A 487 8.27 -19.64 -12.91
CA ILE A 487 8.05 -18.80 -11.73
C ILE A 487 8.69 -19.52 -10.53
N GLY A 488 9.17 -18.76 -9.54
CA GLY A 488 9.88 -19.29 -8.36
C GLY A 488 9.07 -20.31 -7.55
N GLU A 489 9.63 -20.73 -6.41
CA GLU A 489 8.96 -21.60 -5.44
C GLU A 489 8.43 -20.77 -4.26
N GLU A 490 7.49 -21.32 -3.49
CA GLU A 490 7.07 -20.72 -2.22
C GLU A 490 8.27 -20.74 -1.24
N GLY A 491 8.81 -19.57 -0.91
CA GLY A 491 10.07 -19.45 -0.16
C GLY A 491 10.03 -20.14 1.21
N PHE A 492 8.87 -20.14 1.87
CA PHE A 492 8.68 -20.81 3.16
C PHE A 492 8.64 -22.35 3.05
N LEU A 493 8.40 -22.90 1.85
CA LEU A 493 8.46 -24.35 1.58
C LEU A 493 9.85 -24.82 1.15
N THR A 494 10.78 -23.90 0.89
CA THR A 494 12.17 -24.21 0.58
C THR A 494 12.74 -25.16 1.64
N ASP A 495 13.53 -26.14 1.18
CA ASP A 495 14.22 -27.10 2.05
C ASP A 495 14.99 -26.38 3.17
N LYS A 496 14.58 -26.66 4.43
CA LYS A 496 15.12 -26.03 5.65
C LYS A 496 16.58 -26.40 5.95
N THR A 497 17.15 -27.34 5.21
CA THR A 497 18.58 -27.65 5.27
C THR A 497 19.43 -26.72 4.41
N ARG A 498 18.83 -26.04 3.43
CA ARG A 498 19.55 -25.18 2.50
C ARG A 498 19.90 -23.85 3.16
N MET A 499 21.19 -23.56 3.18
CA MET A 499 21.74 -22.30 3.66
C MET A 499 22.26 -21.45 2.51
N SER A 500 22.37 -20.14 2.76
CA SER A 500 23.05 -19.18 1.91
C SER A 500 24.25 -18.62 2.65
N ALA A 501 25.43 -18.86 2.11
CA ALA A 501 26.65 -18.19 2.51
C ALA A 501 26.55 -16.68 2.34
N LYS A 502 26.79 -15.93 3.42
CA LYS A 502 26.84 -14.47 3.47
C LYS A 502 28.13 -14.03 4.15
N SER A 503 28.61 -12.84 3.83
CA SER A 503 29.85 -12.33 4.42
C SER A 503 29.91 -10.81 4.37
N SER A 504 30.63 -10.23 5.30
CA SER A 504 31.04 -8.82 5.28
C SER A 504 32.55 -8.73 5.23
N ARG A 505 33.09 -8.00 4.25
CA ARG A 505 34.53 -7.67 4.24
C ARG A 505 34.82 -6.50 5.16
N THR A 506 33.92 -5.51 5.21
CA THR A 506 34.06 -4.33 6.07
C THR A 506 34.06 -4.75 7.55
N TYR A 507 33.13 -5.64 7.91
CA TYR A 507 32.97 -6.12 9.29
C TYR A 507 33.55 -7.51 9.52
N ARG A 508 34.34 -8.05 8.57
CA ARG A 508 35.21 -9.23 8.76
C ARG A 508 34.53 -10.48 9.31
N TYR A 509 33.34 -10.82 8.81
CA TYR A 509 32.63 -12.03 9.21
C TYR A 509 32.03 -12.79 8.03
N HIS A 510 31.80 -14.07 8.25
CA HIS A 510 31.03 -14.98 7.43
C HIS A 510 29.89 -15.57 8.28
N ILE A 511 28.74 -15.80 7.66
CA ILE A 511 27.61 -16.48 8.29
C ILE A 511 26.74 -17.14 7.22
N ASP A 512 26.22 -18.32 7.50
CA ASP A 512 25.24 -19.00 6.68
C ASP A 512 23.82 -18.70 7.18
N ILE A 513 22.96 -18.18 6.30
CA ILE A 513 21.54 -17.89 6.62
C ILE A 513 20.62 -18.92 5.94
N PRO A 514 19.63 -19.52 6.62
CA PRO A 514 18.68 -20.42 5.99
C PRO A 514 17.95 -19.76 4.82
N LYS A 515 17.84 -20.46 3.69
CA LYS A 515 17.25 -19.87 2.47
C LYS A 515 15.75 -19.56 2.57
N TYR A 516 15.06 -20.23 3.49
CA TYR A 516 13.64 -20.01 3.75
C TYR A 516 13.38 -18.82 4.67
N TRP A 517 14.41 -18.19 5.24
CA TRP A 517 14.26 -16.96 6.01
C TRP A 517 14.12 -15.77 5.07
N GLU A 518 13.20 -14.88 5.41
CA GLU A 518 12.91 -13.71 4.61
C GLU A 518 13.80 -12.53 5.00
N PRO A 519 14.49 -11.89 4.03
CA PRO A 519 15.32 -10.73 4.32
C PRO A 519 14.47 -9.50 4.62
N VAL A 520 14.64 -8.91 5.80
CA VAL A 520 14.12 -7.57 6.15
C VAL A 520 15.17 -6.51 5.84
N ARG A 521 16.43 -6.79 6.21
CA ARG A 521 17.64 -6.03 5.86
C ARG A 521 18.77 -7.02 5.61
N ASP A 522 19.24 -7.17 4.37
CA ASP A 522 20.24 -8.20 4.01
C ASP A 522 21.49 -7.64 3.32
N GLN A 523 21.78 -6.36 3.50
CA GLN A 523 22.99 -5.74 2.97
C GLN A 523 24.15 -5.90 3.96
N PHE A 524 24.90 -7.00 3.87
CA PHE A 524 25.97 -7.41 4.82
C PHE A 524 27.15 -6.43 4.97
N GLU A 525 27.24 -5.40 4.14
CA GLU A 525 28.20 -4.30 4.31
C GLU A 525 27.61 -3.11 5.07
N GLN A 526 26.39 -3.23 5.61
CA GLN A 526 25.75 -2.29 6.54
C GLN A 526 25.83 -2.79 7.99
N GLU A 527 25.60 -1.87 8.94
CA GLU A 527 25.74 -2.14 10.37
C GLU A 527 24.66 -3.07 10.94
N ASN A 528 23.51 -3.22 10.28
CA ASN A 528 22.38 -3.97 10.79
C ASN A 528 21.76 -4.89 9.73
N ILE A 529 21.73 -6.18 10.05
CA ILE A 529 21.10 -7.23 9.26
C ILE A 529 19.90 -7.78 10.03
N GLU A 530 18.81 -8.06 9.32
CA GLU A 530 17.58 -8.58 9.89
C GLU A 530 16.92 -9.57 8.93
N TYR A 531 16.56 -10.73 9.45
CA TYR A 531 15.79 -11.78 8.79
C TYR A 531 14.58 -12.15 9.63
N ALA A 532 13.44 -12.41 8.98
CA ALA A 532 12.22 -12.89 9.60
C ALA A 532 11.89 -14.31 9.15
N PHE A 533 11.18 -15.05 9.99
CA PHE A 533 10.64 -16.37 9.69
C PHE A 533 9.42 -16.63 10.59
N ALA A 534 8.71 -17.74 10.37
CA ALA A 534 7.51 -18.07 11.15
C ALA A 534 7.76 -18.00 12.66
N GLY A 535 7.10 -17.03 13.31
CA GLY A 535 7.22 -16.77 14.74
C GLY A 535 8.55 -16.20 15.23
N GLY A 536 9.51 -15.88 14.37
CA GLY A 536 10.84 -15.50 14.82
C GLY A 536 11.60 -14.54 13.92
N ARG A 537 12.72 -14.06 14.46
CA ARG A 537 13.63 -13.14 13.79
C ARG A 537 15.07 -13.41 14.20
N PHE A 538 15.97 -13.07 13.28
CA PHE A 538 17.41 -13.06 13.48
C PHE A 538 17.93 -11.67 13.13
N GLU A 539 18.68 -11.06 14.04
CA GLU A 539 19.33 -9.77 13.84
C GLU A 539 20.83 -9.90 14.11
N LEU A 540 21.64 -9.22 13.31
CA LEU A 540 23.07 -9.04 13.55
C LEU A 540 23.40 -7.55 13.42
N ALA A 541 23.83 -6.94 14.51
CA ALA A 541 24.29 -5.57 14.59
C ALA A 541 25.81 -5.52 14.82
N VAL A 542 26.49 -4.56 14.19
CA VAL A 542 27.94 -4.34 14.34
C VAL A 542 28.26 -2.89 14.67
N GLN A 543 29.27 -2.67 15.53
CA GLN A 543 29.68 -1.35 16.01
C GLN A 543 31.21 -1.28 16.12
N GLN A 544 31.85 -0.21 15.59
CA GLN A 544 33.32 -0.07 15.61
C GLN A 544 33.84 0.82 16.75
N ASP A 545 33.02 1.76 17.24
CA ASP A 545 33.42 2.74 18.27
C ASP A 545 32.86 2.41 19.67
N THR A 546 32.26 1.24 19.83
CA THR A 546 31.67 0.78 21.09
C THR A 546 32.29 -0.55 21.48
N THR A 547 32.74 -0.69 22.73
CA THR A 547 33.29 -1.97 23.23
C THR A 547 32.19 -2.94 23.65
N ALA A 548 32.45 -4.24 23.55
CA ALA A 548 31.49 -5.26 24.02
C ALA A 548 31.20 -5.12 25.52
N GLU A 549 32.21 -4.75 26.33
CA GLU A 549 32.03 -4.51 27.76
C GLU A 549 31.03 -3.39 28.04
N TYR A 550 31.09 -2.30 27.27
CA TYR A 550 30.13 -1.20 27.38
C TYR A 550 28.72 -1.68 27.02
N VAL A 551 28.54 -2.35 25.89
CA VAL A 551 27.22 -2.89 25.47
C VAL A 551 26.66 -3.84 26.53
N VAL A 552 27.47 -4.79 27.02
CA VAL A 552 27.09 -5.73 28.10
C VAL A 552 26.68 -4.99 29.37
N SER A 553 27.37 -3.90 29.74
CA SER A 553 27.01 -3.10 30.91
C SER A 553 25.64 -2.42 30.74
N GLN A 554 25.34 -1.91 29.55
CA GLN A 554 24.06 -1.27 29.24
C GLN A 554 22.92 -2.29 29.27
N LEU A 555 23.12 -3.45 28.64
CA LEU A 555 22.12 -4.54 28.64
C LEU A 555 21.85 -5.08 30.05
N LYS A 556 22.89 -5.28 30.86
CA LYS A 556 22.73 -5.66 32.28
C LYS A 556 21.87 -4.67 33.03
N ARG A 557 22.14 -3.36 32.88
CA ARG A 557 21.35 -2.32 33.52
C ARG A 557 19.90 -2.35 33.04
N TYR A 558 19.70 -2.38 31.73
CA TYR A 558 18.39 -2.41 31.09
C TYR A 558 17.54 -3.60 31.57
N TYR A 559 18.06 -4.83 31.47
CA TYR A 559 17.29 -6.02 31.84
C TYR A 559 17.03 -6.12 33.34
N ASN A 560 17.97 -5.71 34.19
CA ASN A 560 17.75 -5.67 35.63
C ASN A 560 16.68 -4.63 36.02
N GLU A 561 16.69 -3.46 35.39
CA GLU A 561 15.68 -2.42 35.60
C GLU A 561 14.30 -2.90 35.11
N ALA A 562 14.23 -3.38 33.87
CA ALA A 562 12.98 -3.88 33.27
C ALA A 562 12.37 -5.05 34.05
N ALA A 563 13.18 -5.99 34.54
CA ALA A 563 12.71 -7.12 35.34
C ALA A 563 12.33 -6.74 36.78
N SER A 564 12.75 -5.58 37.28
CA SER A 564 12.45 -5.12 38.65
C SER A 564 11.06 -4.49 38.80
N VAL A 565 10.39 -4.18 37.68
CA VAL A 565 9.06 -3.57 37.69
C VAL A 565 8.01 -4.58 38.18
N PRO A 566 7.17 -4.27 39.19
CA PRO A 566 6.10 -5.15 39.62
C PRO A 566 5.14 -5.46 38.45
N GLY A 567 4.92 -6.74 38.17
CA GLY A 567 4.10 -7.16 37.03
C GLY A 567 4.80 -7.00 35.67
N ALA A 568 6.14 -6.89 35.65
CA ALA A 568 6.91 -6.82 34.41
C ALA A 568 6.53 -7.93 33.44
N SER A 569 6.28 -7.55 32.19
CA SER A 569 6.07 -8.49 31.11
C SER A 569 7.38 -9.12 30.62
N LEU A 570 8.53 -8.67 31.12
CA LEU A 570 9.87 -9.17 30.78
C LEU A 570 10.50 -9.88 31.98
N LYS A 571 11.11 -11.04 31.72
CA LYS A 571 11.87 -11.85 32.68
C LYS A 571 13.26 -12.15 32.14
N LEU A 572 14.29 -11.75 32.88
CA LEU A 572 15.65 -12.17 32.60
C LEU A 572 15.85 -13.62 33.08
N LEU A 573 16.00 -14.56 32.13
CA LEU A 573 16.18 -15.98 32.43
C LEU A 573 17.62 -16.29 32.88
N GLY A 574 18.60 -15.59 32.32
CA GLY A 574 20.00 -15.78 32.67
C GLY A 574 20.97 -14.90 31.88
N ILE A 575 22.17 -14.72 32.46
CA ILE A 575 23.32 -14.10 31.81
C ILE A 575 24.49 -15.05 31.93
N GLU A 576 25.05 -15.46 30.80
CA GLU A 576 26.07 -16.51 30.73
C GLU A 576 27.30 -16.05 29.97
N GLN A 577 28.47 -16.51 30.41
CA GLN A 577 29.70 -16.40 29.65
C GLN A 577 29.78 -17.58 28.68
N THR A 578 30.02 -17.30 27.40
CA THR A 578 30.08 -18.30 26.34
C THR A 578 31.17 -17.93 25.32
N LYS A 579 31.18 -18.59 24.16
CA LYS A 579 32.05 -18.26 23.04
C LYS A 579 31.28 -18.25 21.72
N VAL A 580 31.65 -17.34 20.84
CA VAL A 580 31.20 -17.31 19.44
C VAL A 580 32.46 -17.30 18.57
N ALA A 581 32.55 -18.23 17.61
CA ALA A 581 33.75 -18.41 16.76
C ALA A 581 35.08 -18.47 17.55
N GLY A 582 35.05 -19.05 18.76
CA GLY A 582 36.22 -19.17 19.65
C GLY A 582 36.55 -17.94 20.51
N VAL A 583 35.89 -16.80 20.28
CA VAL A 583 36.08 -15.55 21.03
C VAL A 583 35.11 -15.48 22.22
N PRO A 584 35.51 -14.95 23.39
CA PRO A 584 34.62 -14.77 24.53
C PRO A 584 33.39 -13.92 24.18
N ALA A 585 32.22 -14.36 24.63
CA ALA A 585 30.94 -13.70 24.40
C ALA A 585 30.09 -13.73 25.67
N VAL A 586 29.17 -12.78 25.80
CA VAL A 586 28.14 -12.77 26.85
C VAL A 586 26.78 -13.03 26.22
N SER A 587 26.06 -14.01 26.72
CA SER A 587 24.69 -14.36 26.31
C SER A 587 23.69 -13.85 27.33
N PHE A 588 22.67 -13.13 26.89
CA PHE A 588 21.49 -12.78 27.67
C PHE A 588 20.31 -13.61 27.16
N ASN A 589 19.64 -14.32 28.06
CA ASN A 589 18.42 -15.07 27.75
C ASN A 589 17.25 -14.39 28.44
N VAL A 590 16.26 -13.98 27.67
CA VAL A 590 15.15 -13.14 28.13
C VAL A 590 13.84 -13.71 27.61
N HIS A 591 12.86 -13.84 28.50
CA HIS A 591 11.49 -14.17 28.14
C HIS A 591 10.64 -12.91 28.27
N GLN A 592 9.79 -12.61 27.30
CA GLN A 592 8.94 -11.43 27.33
C GLN A 592 7.55 -11.67 26.75
N VAL A 593 6.55 -11.06 27.36
CA VAL A 593 5.17 -10.99 26.87
C VAL A 593 4.93 -9.63 26.25
N LYS A 594 4.58 -9.59 24.97
CA LYS A 594 4.28 -8.36 24.22
C LYS A 594 2.91 -8.51 23.57
N ASN A 595 1.95 -7.66 23.96
CA ASN A 595 0.57 -7.71 23.49
C ASN A 595 -0.07 -9.11 23.64
N GLY A 596 0.18 -9.77 24.78
CA GLY A 596 -0.32 -11.14 25.04
C GLY A 596 0.49 -12.26 24.38
N ILE A 597 1.47 -11.94 23.53
CA ILE A 597 2.30 -12.94 22.84
C ILE A 597 3.62 -13.13 23.57
N GLU A 598 3.97 -14.38 23.84
CA GLU A 598 5.20 -14.77 24.54
C GLU A 598 6.36 -15.02 23.57
N TYR A 599 7.52 -14.49 23.90
CA TYR A 599 8.74 -14.63 23.10
C TYR A 599 9.95 -14.92 24.00
N THR A 600 10.80 -15.82 23.52
CA THR A 600 12.14 -16.03 24.05
C THR A 600 13.16 -15.33 23.14
N THR A 601 14.00 -14.49 23.73
CA THR A 601 15.10 -13.78 23.03
C THR A 601 16.44 -14.18 23.61
N ARG A 602 17.39 -14.48 22.72
CA ARG A 602 18.80 -14.68 23.05
C ARG A 602 19.62 -13.59 22.39
N GLU A 603 20.37 -12.85 23.18
CA GLU A 603 21.24 -11.76 22.74
C GLU A 603 22.69 -12.07 23.08
N LEU A 604 23.53 -12.19 22.06
CA LEU A 604 24.95 -12.53 22.16
C LEU A 604 25.79 -11.30 21.82
N VAL A 605 26.64 -10.88 22.77
CA VAL A 605 27.55 -9.74 22.59
C VAL A 605 29.00 -10.21 22.67
N PHE A 606 29.80 -9.88 21.67
CA PHE A 606 31.21 -10.24 21.59
C PHE A 606 32.00 -9.23 20.75
N GLU A 607 33.32 -9.19 20.92
CA GLU A 607 34.19 -8.23 20.23
C GLU A 607 35.38 -8.95 19.62
N ASN A 608 35.71 -8.61 18.37
CA ASN A 608 36.92 -9.08 17.71
C ASN A 608 37.50 -8.01 16.80
N GLY A 609 38.80 -7.75 16.92
CA GLY A 609 39.51 -6.81 16.06
C GLY A 609 39.00 -5.36 16.13
N GLY A 610 38.50 -4.93 17.30
CA GLY A 610 37.93 -3.59 17.50
C GLY A 610 36.52 -3.42 16.93
N ILE A 611 35.83 -4.50 16.59
CA ILE A 611 34.43 -4.50 16.15
C ILE A 611 33.62 -5.28 17.17
N THR A 612 32.58 -4.67 17.70
CA THR A 612 31.59 -5.29 18.57
C THR A 612 30.43 -5.81 17.74
N TYR A 613 30.03 -7.05 17.99
CA TYR A 613 28.92 -7.73 17.33
C TYR A 613 27.84 -7.99 18.37
N THR A 614 26.59 -7.79 17.98
CA THR A 614 25.41 -8.17 18.75
C THR A 614 24.52 -9.01 17.86
N ILE A 615 24.39 -10.29 18.17
CA ILE A 615 23.44 -11.19 17.49
C ILE A 615 22.22 -11.37 18.39
N ILE A 616 21.04 -11.09 17.86
CA ILE A 616 19.77 -11.23 18.57
C ILE A 616 18.93 -12.26 17.82
N THR A 617 18.54 -13.32 18.51
CA THR A 617 17.51 -14.25 18.02
C THR A 617 16.28 -14.09 18.89
N THR A 618 15.11 -13.94 18.28
CA THR A 618 13.83 -13.95 18.99
C THR A 618 12.95 -15.02 18.37
N LEU A 619 12.31 -15.83 19.21
CA LEU A 619 11.38 -16.87 18.79
C LEU A 619 10.14 -16.83 19.68
N ASN A 620 8.97 -16.85 19.06
CA ASN A 620 7.69 -17.00 19.74
C ASN A 620 7.60 -18.42 20.33
N ASP A 621 7.09 -18.52 21.56
CA ASP A 621 6.94 -19.80 22.25
C ASP A 621 5.99 -20.75 21.50
N ALA A 622 4.96 -20.22 20.83
CA ALA A 622 4.06 -20.98 19.94
C ALA A 622 4.78 -21.56 18.70
N ASN A 623 5.96 -21.04 18.36
CA ASN A 623 6.78 -21.45 17.22
C ASN A 623 8.12 -22.06 17.65
N ALA A 624 8.33 -22.30 18.94
CA ALA A 624 9.55 -22.85 19.50
C ALA A 624 9.72 -24.35 19.25
N THR A 625 9.53 -24.79 18.01
CA THR A 625 9.73 -26.18 17.59
C THR A 625 11.22 -26.55 17.58
N GLU A 626 11.52 -27.84 17.67
CA GLU A 626 12.90 -28.34 17.52
C GLU A 626 13.53 -27.89 16.19
N ALA A 627 12.75 -27.87 15.11
CA ALA A 627 13.22 -27.47 13.79
C ALA A 627 13.63 -25.98 13.73
N GLN A 628 12.83 -25.08 14.31
CA GLN A 628 13.16 -23.64 14.34
C GLN A 628 14.34 -23.35 15.26
N GLN A 629 14.39 -23.98 16.44
CA GLN A 629 15.52 -23.86 17.35
C GLN A 629 16.82 -24.38 16.71
N ALA A 630 16.77 -25.53 16.04
CA ALA A 630 17.92 -26.09 15.34
C ALA A 630 18.39 -25.20 14.18
N ALA A 631 17.48 -24.54 13.46
CA ALA A 631 17.85 -23.60 12.39
C ALA A 631 18.57 -22.35 12.93
N LEU A 632 18.10 -21.81 14.06
CA LEU A 632 18.77 -20.70 14.76
C LEU A 632 20.17 -21.13 15.22
N GLU A 633 20.30 -22.27 15.90
CA GLU A 633 21.60 -22.74 16.40
C GLU A 633 22.58 -23.08 15.26
N ARG A 634 22.09 -23.63 14.15
CA ARG A 634 22.92 -23.86 12.94
C ARG A 634 23.44 -22.55 12.36
N THR A 635 22.58 -21.53 12.28
CA THR A 635 22.94 -20.19 11.81
C THR A 635 24.01 -19.57 12.71
N LEU A 636 23.80 -19.60 14.04
CA LEU A 636 24.76 -19.09 15.02
C LEU A 636 26.10 -19.83 14.94
N SER A 637 26.07 -21.15 14.79
CA SER A 637 27.28 -21.99 14.72
C SER A 637 28.08 -21.79 13.44
N SER A 638 27.47 -21.25 12.38
CA SER A 638 28.15 -20.95 11.11
C SER A 638 28.91 -19.62 11.12
N PHE A 639 28.77 -18.81 12.19
CA PHE A 639 29.45 -17.54 12.27
C PHE A 639 30.97 -17.76 12.39
N GLU A 640 31.73 -17.16 11.47
CA GLU A 640 33.18 -17.25 11.44
C GLU A 640 33.80 -15.87 11.16
N PHE A 641 34.98 -15.62 11.72
CA PHE A 641 35.75 -14.41 11.40
C PHE A 641 36.52 -14.60 10.10
N VAL A 642 36.42 -13.60 9.22
CA VAL A 642 37.19 -13.54 7.98
C VAL A 642 38.52 -12.85 8.28
N LYS A 643 39.61 -13.41 7.75
CA LYS A 643 40.98 -12.91 7.95
C LYS A 643 41.26 -11.62 7.20
#